data_AF-F0RLW0-F1
#
_entry.id   AF-F0RLW0-F1
#
_cell.length_a   1.000
_cell.length_b   1.000
_cell.length_c   1.000
_cell.angle_alpha   90.00
_cell.angle_beta   90.00
_cell.angle_gamma   90.00
#
_symmetry.space_group_name_H-M   'P 1'
#
loop_
_entity.id
_entity.type
_entity.pdbx_description
1 polymer ?
#
loop_
_entity_poly.entity_id
_entity_poly.type
_entity_poly.pdbx_seq_one_letter_code
_entity_poly.pdbx_strand_id
1 'polypeptide(L)'
;MRTFLTPLLVLASSAASAATLNAVTPIPGHAAGSFGLSENMGPLAGGVAWSADSSTVWTLDTTRELRRWRVSDGTLLRGQRLRPPAALPDKRPDFPNARLTLSGAATASGLPITARGYRGSEPVQLTYRLNTGNGQETRQPDCPPSMTGSGACALDGSSRAWGQDSELQWQRGGRVERLRLPAGLSLKPDSGPPSFSLGLSPDGGRLALLLLSGKDSYSSGKGTLLTWEWNAGGAAQAPKQTRLGEVLLHPGAQLSWVGERVLLASNVYNTGDNYGSGGSRVGQLLALVTPGKGPVWTLNAGANLRGAFPSPDGRLFVTVREGSVPEVRRVADGSFVRSLGAAVQDAVPLSGGRTLLAVQDGAGFGRIVRHEPGRLTTLYRGPKVPEHLAATPDGSRIAASSGSTLRLHDKDGEVRRQWQAGGDVRALALSPDGLILSAQISEEYKINGVPNGREVVRAWRVADGTAYPLPQGTRFPVSQVVIRQEEGRKDGSYRRRHVVTERGKGTVLWQTPSNGSGLYSLPSPDGAWLAGTGLTPASTEQIPPNQERGTVNRLVRVDARTGKSGPVLNVPVAHPDDPYAGWGIAAFDGERALLSESSGDGCGASLYGYKLADLASGRTLNTPAQLGSGYARLMGCGHFAPRPEADFAPDGRLLIRDGNRLDWWTLSK
;
A
#
# COMPACT_ATOMS: atom_id res chain seq x y z
N MET A 1 -13.34 -32.87 -66.66
CA MET A 1 -13.82 -31.71 -65.88
C MET A 1 -13.88 -32.11 -64.41
N ARG A 2 -13.00 -31.56 -63.56
CA ARG A 2 -13.00 -31.75 -62.10
C ARG A 2 -13.51 -30.46 -61.46
N THR A 3 -14.63 -30.55 -60.74
CA THR A 3 -15.25 -29.44 -60.00
C THR A 3 -14.72 -29.44 -58.58
N PHE A 4 -14.06 -28.35 -58.19
CA PHE A 4 -13.59 -28.09 -56.82
C PHE A 4 -14.77 -27.60 -55.95
N LEU A 5 -14.98 -28.23 -54.81
CA LEU A 5 -15.88 -27.77 -53.73
C LEU A 5 -15.02 -27.20 -52.61
N THR A 6 -15.04 -25.88 -52.46
CA THR A 6 -14.40 -25.14 -51.36
C THR A 6 -15.39 -25.02 -50.20
N PRO A 7 -15.02 -25.35 -48.95
CA PRO A 7 -15.90 -25.11 -47.80
C PRO A 7 -15.84 -23.63 -47.41
N LEU A 8 -17.01 -22.98 -47.40
CA LEU A 8 -17.21 -21.66 -46.80
C LEU A 8 -16.93 -21.77 -45.30
N LEU A 9 -15.79 -21.26 -44.83
CA LEU A 9 -15.58 -20.98 -43.42
C LEU A 9 -16.51 -19.81 -43.03
N VAL A 10 -17.52 -20.10 -42.24
CA VAL A 10 -18.32 -19.09 -41.54
C VAL A 10 -17.39 -18.40 -40.55
N LEU A 11 -16.98 -17.17 -40.87
CA LEU A 11 -16.30 -16.27 -39.94
C LEU A 11 -17.24 -16.01 -38.78
N ALA A 12 -17.06 -16.73 -37.67
CA ALA A 12 -17.69 -16.39 -36.40
C ALA A 12 -17.28 -14.96 -36.05
N SER A 13 -18.22 -14.03 -36.16
CA SER A 13 -18.06 -12.65 -35.71
C SER A 13 -17.76 -12.67 -34.23
N SER A 14 -16.48 -12.58 -33.87
CA SER A 14 -16.02 -12.42 -32.49
C SER A 14 -16.77 -11.24 -31.90
N ALA A 15 -17.65 -11.50 -30.92
CA ALA A 15 -18.39 -10.46 -30.24
C ALA A 15 -17.39 -9.40 -29.75
N ALA A 16 -17.53 -8.17 -30.26
CA ALA A 16 -16.64 -7.07 -29.91
C ALA A 16 -16.58 -6.93 -28.37
N SER A 17 -15.38 -6.72 -27.84
CA SER A 17 -15.22 -6.50 -26.40
C SER A 17 -15.94 -5.22 -26.00
N ALA A 18 -16.61 -5.22 -24.84
CA ALA A 18 -17.33 -4.04 -24.37
C ALA A 18 -16.38 -2.93 -23.87
N ALA A 19 -15.08 -3.19 -23.78
CA ALA A 19 -14.07 -2.25 -23.33
C ALA A 19 -12.77 -2.38 -24.12
N THR A 20 -12.09 -1.25 -24.34
CA THR A 20 -10.76 -1.19 -24.95
C THR A 20 -9.85 -0.32 -24.10
N LEU A 21 -8.64 -0.83 -23.79
CA LEU A 21 -7.59 -0.06 -23.12
C LEU A 21 -6.97 0.90 -24.12
N ASN A 22 -7.18 2.21 -23.95
CA ASN A 22 -6.70 3.20 -24.92
C ASN A 22 -5.33 3.78 -24.53
N ALA A 23 -5.08 3.94 -23.23
CA ALA A 23 -3.87 4.58 -22.76
C ALA A 23 -3.44 4.00 -21.41
N VAL A 24 -2.14 3.79 -21.27
CA VAL A 24 -1.46 3.42 -20.02
C VAL A 24 -0.44 4.50 -19.73
N THR A 25 -0.62 5.23 -18.64
CA THR A 25 0.31 6.30 -18.26
C THR A 25 0.99 5.94 -16.94
N PRO A 26 2.30 5.61 -16.94
CA PRO A 26 3.05 5.44 -15.71
C PRO A 26 3.48 6.79 -15.14
N ILE A 27 3.24 7.00 -13.84
CA ILE A 27 3.83 8.09 -13.07
C ILE A 27 5.18 7.62 -12.50
N PRO A 28 6.31 8.30 -12.80
CA PRO A 28 7.62 7.89 -12.30
C PRO A 28 7.67 7.87 -10.76
N GLY A 29 7.85 6.69 -10.19
CA GLY A 29 7.86 6.48 -8.74
C GLY A 29 7.31 5.12 -8.34
N HIS A 30 7.45 4.79 -7.07
CA HIS A 30 6.76 3.63 -6.50
C HIS A 30 5.36 4.01 -6.08
N ALA A 31 4.44 3.04 -6.14
CA ALA A 31 3.09 3.24 -5.66
C ALA A 31 3.08 3.52 -4.14
N ALA A 32 2.15 4.34 -3.69
CA ALA A 32 1.92 4.51 -2.26
C ALA A 32 1.66 3.14 -1.60
N GLY A 33 2.40 2.84 -0.54
CA GLY A 33 2.25 1.57 0.20
C GLY A 33 3.03 0.39 -0.36
N SER A 34 3.72 0.49 -1.51
CA SER A 34 4.45 -0.66 -2.06
C SER A 34 5.73 -1.05 -1.31
N PHE A 35 6.13 -0.30 -0.26
CA PHE A 35 7.16 -0.73 0.70
C PHE A 35 6.56 -1.25 2.03
N GLY A 36 5.29 -1.67 2.03
CA GLY A 36 4.57 -2.14 3.22
C GLY A 36 5.14 -3.41 3.88
N LEU A 37 4.73 -3.68 5.12
CA LEU A 37 5.18 -4.84 5.89
C LEU A 37 4.51 -6.12 5.42
N SER A 38 5.23 -7.23 5.49
CA SER A 38 4.52 -8.49 5.68
C SER A 38 4.10 -8.62 7.14
N GLU A 39 2.83 -8.86 7.43
CA GLU A 39 2.33 -9.12 8.80
C GLU A 39 2.99 -10.33 9.46
N ASN A 40 3.47 -11.29 8.66
CA ASN A 40 4.27 -12.41 9.13
C ASN A 40 5.73 -12.00 9.37
N MET A 41 6.28 -12.44 10.51
CA MET A 41 7.60 -12.22 11.16
C MET A 41 8.88 -12.39 10.29
N GLY A 42 8.81 -12.13 8.99
CA GLY A 42 9.90 -12.23 8.03
C GLY A 42 10.57 -10.88 7.75
N PRO A 43 11.74 -10.91 7.09
CA PRO A 43 12.41 -9.69 6.65
C PRO A 43 11.54 -8.93 5.64
N LEU A 44 11.84 -7.64 5.54
CA LEU A 44 11.20 -6.72 4.62
C LEU A 44 11.38 -7.19 3.17
N ALA A 45 10.26 -7.30 2.43
CA ALA A 45 10.32 -7.36 0.98
C ALA A 45 10.69 -5.98 0.43
N GLY A 46 11.40 -5.96 -0.69
CA GLY A 46 11.95 -4.75 -1.28
C GLY A 46 13.30 -4.33 -0.71
N GLY A 47 13.64 -3.06 -0.86
CA GLY A 47 14.86 -2.46 -0.33
C GLY A 47 15.62 -1.62 -1.33
N VAL A 48 16.90 -1.38 -1.06
CA VAL A 48 17.72 -0.41 -1.80
C VAL A 48 19.14 -0.93 -2.00
N ALA A 49 19.69 -0.71 -3.19
CA ALA A 49 21.11 -0.91 -3.46
C ALA A 49 21.72 0.30 -4.18
N TRP A 50 22.95 0.65 -3.84
CA TRP A 50 23.67 1.77 -4.45
C TRP A 50 24.64 1.31 -5.53
N SER A 51 24.94 2.16 -6.52
CA SER A 51 26.13 1.94 -7.34
C SER A 51 27.39 2.25 -6.54
N ALA A 52 28.51 1.62 -6.91
CA ALA A 52 29.78 1.80 -6.23
C ALA A 52 30.25 3.27 -6.16
N ASP A 53 29.87 4.08 -7.13
CA ASP A 53 30.18 5.52 -7.24
C ASP A 53 29.12 6.44 -6.58
N SER A 54 28.12 5.89 -5.91
CA SER A 54 26.99 6.61 -5.31
C SER A 54 26.14 7.46 -6.29
N SER A 55 26.34 7.36 -7.62
CA SER A 55 25.65 8.21 -8.60
C SER A 55 24.26 7.70 -8.96
N THR A 56 24.04 6.39 -8.80
CA THR A 56 22.77 5.72 -9.07
C THR A 56 22.35 4.84 -7.90
N VAL A 57 21.05 4.62 -7.80
CA VAL A 57 20.47 3.79 -6.76
C VAL A 57 19.35 2.95 -7.36
N TRP A 58 19.24 1.72 -6.91
CA TRP A 58 18.17 0.80 -7.22
C TRP A 58 17.24 0.68 -6.03
N THR A 59 15.95 0.70 -6.29
CA THR A 59 14.91 0.44 -5.29
C THR A 59 14.03 -0.70 -5.77
N LEU A 60 13.70 -1.61 -4.87
CA LEU A 60 12.83 -2.74 -5.12
C LEU A 60 11.65 -2.65 -4.15
N ASP A 61 10.44 -2.82 -4.64
CA ASP A 61 9.24 -2.81 -3.79
C ASP A 61 8.60 -4.20 -3.65
N THR A 62 7.54 -4.31 -2.84
CA THR A 62 6.83 -5.56 -2.56
C THR A 62 6.14 -6.15 -3.78
N THR A 63 5.88 -5.33 -4.81
CA THR A 63 5.30 -5.75 -6.09
C THR A 63 6.36 -6.27 -7.08
N ARG A 64 7.62 -6.30 -6.63
CA ARG A 64 8.83 -6.70 -7.36
C ARG A 64 9.20 -5.72 -8.50
N GLU A 65 8.74 -4.48 -8.42
CA GLU A 65 9.17 -3.43 -9.33
C GLU A 65 10.56 -2.95 -8.90
N LEU A 66 11.57 -3.26 -9.72
CA LEU A 66 12.94 -2.77 -9.58
C LEU A 66 13.10 -1.50 -10.40
N ARG A 67 13.46 -0.40 -9.74
CA ARG A 67 13.66 0.90 -10.37
C ARG A 67 15.08 1.39 -10.13
N ARG A 68 15.71 1.91 -11.19
CA ARG A 68 17.03 2.54 -11.15
C ARG A 68 16.88 4.04 -11.28
N TRP A 69 17.53 4.78 -10.39
CA TRP A 69 17.42 6.22 -10.29
C TRP A 69 18.79 6.88 -10.42
N ARG A 70 18.80 8.09 -10.97
CA ARG A 70 19.93 9.00 -10.82
C ARG A 70 19.76 9.75 -9.50
N VAL A 71 20.77 9.71 -8.64
CA VAL A 71 20.71 10.27 -7.29
C VAL A 71 20.74 11.80 -7.30
N SER A 72 21.44 12.40 -8.28
CA SER A 72 21.63 13.85 -8.34
C SER A 72 20.35 14.63 -8.60
N ASP A 73 19.41 14.08 -9.36
CA ASP A 73 18.15 14.75 -9.73
C ASP A 73 16.89 13.95 -9.34
N GLY A 74 17.00 12.66 -9.04
CA GLY A 74 15.88 11.78 -8.72
C GLY A 74 15.18 11.20 -9.97
N THR A 75 15.77 11.36 -11.15
CA THR A 75 15.20 10.87 -12.41
C THR A 75 15.20 9.35 -12.46
N LEU A 76 14.07 8.78 -12.88
CA LEU A 76 13.96 7.35 -13.19
C LEU A 76 14.76 7.05 -14.47
N LEU A 77 15.77 6.19 -14.37
CA LEU A 77 16.59 5.76 -15.49
C LEU A 77 16.03 4.49 -16.15
N ARG A 78 15.53 3.55 -15.33
CA ARG A 78 14.98 2.27 -15.81
C ARG A 78 14.02 1.68 -14.78
N GLY A 79 12.97 1.03 -15.24
CA GLY A 79 12.09 0.18 -14.43
C GLY A 79 12.00 -1.22 -15.02
N GLN A 80 11.91 -2.24 -14.17
CA GLN A 80 11.60 -3.60 -14.60
C GLN A 80 10.95 -4.38 -13.46
N ARG A 81 9.97 -5.22 -13.79
CA ARG A 81 9.38 -6.16 -12.84
C ARG A 81 10.22 -7.43 -12.76
N LEU A 82 10.66 -7.80 -11.57
CA LEU A 82 11.43 -9.02 -11.35
C LEU A 82 10.50 -10.24 -11.23
N ARG A 83 10.93 -11.35 -11.83
CA ARG A 83 10.39 -12.67 -11.56
C ARG A 83 11.18 -13.30 -10.42
N PRO A 84 10.59 -14.20 -9.63
CA PRO A 84 11.36 -14.92 -8.64
C PRO A 84 12.28 -15.92 -9.34
N PRO A 85 13.37 -16.35 -8.67
CA PRO A 85 14.26 -17.38 -9.21
C PRO A 85 13.48 -18.66 -9.49
N ALA A 86 13.85 -19.39 -10.55
CA ALA A 86 13.19 -20.65 -10.92
C ALA A 86 13.20 -21.70 -9.78
N ALA A 87 14.16 -21.61 -8.85
CA ALA A 87 14.26 -22.48 -7.67
C ALA A 87 13.24 -22.16 -6.56
N LEU A 88 12.55 -21.03 -6.65
CA LEU A 88 11.45 -20.56 -5.79
C LEU A 88 10.30 -20.05 -6.67
N PRO A 89 9.68 -20.93 -7.49
CA PRO A 89 8.62 -20.50 -8.38
C PRO A 89 7.41 -20.03 -7.57
N ASP A 90 6.69 -19.06 -8.11
CA ASP A 90 5.39 -18.72 -7.57
C ASP A 90 4.43 -19.91 -7.76
N LYS A 91 3.57 -20.18 -6.76
CA LYS A 91 2.54 -21.23 -6.89
C LYS A 91 1.58 -20.90 -8.03
N ARG A 92 1.34 -19.61 -8.28
CA ARG A 92 0.58 -19.08 -9.43
C ARG A 92 1.18 -17.72 -9.83
N PRO A 93 1.11 -17.31 -11.11
CA PRO A 93 1.65 -16.03 -11.58
C PRO A 93 1.13 -14.80 -10.80
N ASP A 94 -0.11 -14.89 -10.31
CA ASP A 94 -0.83 -13.80 -9.63
C ASP A 94 -0.65 -13.87 -8.09
N PHE A 95 0.04 -14.91 -7.60
CA PHE A 95 0.19 -15.25 -6.19
C PHE A 95 1.69 -15.40 -5.84
N PRO A 96 2.39 -14.27 -5.64
CA PRO A 96 3.83 -14.28 -5.42
C PRO A 96 4.18 -14.93 -4.07
N ASN A 97 4.73 -16.13 -4.08
CA ASN A 97 5.20 -16.79 -2.85
C ASN A 97 6.58 -16.29 -2.43
N ALA A 98 7.41 -15.93 -3.41
CA ALA A 98 8.77 -15.51 -3.17
C ALA A 98 8.85 -14.00 -2.91
N ARG A 99 9.36 -13.64 -1.75
CA ARG A 99 9.70 -12.28 -1.35
C ARG A 99 11.10 -11.99 -1.81
N LEU A 100 11.29 -10.86 -2.49
CA LEU A 100 12.60 -10.42 -2.93
C LEU A 100 13.04 -9.24 -2.06
N THR A 101 14.24 -9.31 -1.51
CA THR A 101 14.88 -8.24 -0.74
C THR A 101 16.10 -7.75 -1.50
N LEU A 102 16.29 -6.43 -1.54
CA LEU A 102 17.43 -5.75 -2.16
C LEU A 102 18.21 -5.00 -1.06
N SER A 103 19.51 -5.24 -0.93
CA SER A 103 20.32 -4.53 0.08
C SER A 103 21.79 -4.41 -0.32
N GLY A 104 22.40 -3.26 -0.02
CA GLY A 104 23.85 -3.08 -0.13
C GLY A 104 24.30 -2.32 -1.37
N ALA A 105 25.36 -2.79 -2.02
CA ALA A 105 25.95 -2.14 -3.19
C ALA A 105 25.94 -3.07 -4.41
N ALA A 106 25.59 -2.51 -5.56
CA ALA A 106 25.78 -3.10 -6.87
C ALA A 106 27.27 -3.26 -7.13
N THR A 107 27.67 -4.47 -7.52
CA THR A 107 29.05 -4.80 -7.92
C THR A 107 29.10 -4.95 -9.44
N ALA A 108 30.30 -5.12 -9.99
CA ALA A 108 30.46 -5.50 -11.40
C ALA A 108 29.69 -6.80 -11.74
N SER A 109 29.52 -7.70 -10.77
CA SER A 109 28.76 -8.95 -10.90
C SER A 109 27.23 -8.78 -10.78
N GLY A 110 26.73 -7.60 -10.42
CA GLY A 110 25.29 -7.30 -10.38
C GLY A 110 24.73 -6.93 -9.01
N LEU A 111 23.40 -6.86 -8.94
CA LEU A 111 22.66 -6.48 -7.74
C LEU A 111 22.51 -7.66 -6.77
N PRO A 112 22.82 -7.49 -5.48
CA PRO A 112 22.56 -8.51 -4.47
C PRO A 112 21.05 -8.62 -4.20
N ILE A 113 20.45 -9.77 -4.52
CA ILE A 113 19.05 -10.06 -4.23
C ILE A 113 18.98 -11.29 -3.32
N THR A 114 18.14 -11.21 -2.29
CA THR A 114 17.74 -12.35 -1.48
C THR A 114 16.29 -12.68 -1.78
N ALA A 115 16.02 -13.89 -2.28
CA ALA A 115 14.67 -14.43 -2.40
C ALA A 115 14.36 -15.30 -1.19
N ARG A 116 13.19 -15.11 -0.56
CA ARG A 116 12.66 -15.97 0.51
C ARG A 116 11.26 -16.42 0.17
N GLY A 117 10.96 -17.70 0.32
CA GLY A 117 9.62 -18.23 0.06
C GLY A 117 9.49 -19.61 0.67
N TYR A 118 8.56 -20.39 0.13
CA TYR A 118 8.35 -21.77 0.55
C TYR A 118 8.43 -22.70 -0.64
N ARG A 119 9.04 -23.87 -0.44
CA ARG A 119 8.97 -25.02 -1.34
C ARG A 119 8.13 -26.09 -0.65
N GLY A 120 6.87 -26.22 -1.05
CA GLY A 120 5.90 -26.99 -0.25
C GLY A 120 5.64 -26.27 1.08
N SER A 121 5.94 -26.93 2.20
CA SER A 121 5.89 -26.38 3.57
C SER A 121 7.26 -25.91 4.09
N GLU A 122 8.35 -26.17 3.37
CA GLU A 122 9.70 -25.83 3.82
C GLU A 122 10.05 -24.39 3.45
N PRO A 123 10.49 -23.54 4.40
CA PRO A 123 10.99 -22.22 4.09
C PRO A 123 12.33 -22.32 3.35
N VAL A 124 12.45 -21.59 2.25
CA VAL A 124 13.67 -21.55 1.43
C VAL A 124 14.13 -20.11 1.29
N GLN A 125 15.43 -19.90 1.46
CA GLN A 125 16.12 -18.64 1.21
C GLN A 125 17.21 -18.87 0.16
N LEU A 126 17.26 -18.02 -0.85
CA LEU A 126 18.26 -18.03 -1.91
C LEU A 126 18.88 -16.65 -2.03
N THR A 127 20.21 -16.58 -2.12
CA THR A 127 20.93 -15.33 -2.40
C THR A 127 21.60 -15.41 -3.76
N TYR A 128 21.42 -14.39 -4.59
CA TYR A 128 22.00 -14.33 -5.93
C TYR A 128 22.38 -12.90 -6.32
N ARG A 129 23.22 -12.78 -7.34
CA ARG A 129 23.53 -11.53 -8.02
C ARG A 129 22.72 -11.44 -9.31
N LEU A 130 21.97 -10.37 -9.49
CA LEU A 130 21.20 -10.08 -10.71
C LEU A 130 21.99 -9.12 -11.59
N ASN A 131 22.42 -9.58 -12.77
CA ASN A 131 22.95 -8.70 -13.79
C ASN A 131 21.79 -7.94 -14.47
N THR A 132 21.73 -6.63 -14.28
CA THR A 132 20.62 -5.80 -14.80
C THR A 132 20.69 -5.57 -16.32
N GLY A 133 21.82 -5.88 -16.96
CA GLY A 133 21.98 -5.78 -18.41
C GLY A 133 21.29 -6.92 -19.15
N ASN A 134 21.51 -8.16 -18.71
CA ASN A 134 21.03 -9.37 -19.40
C ASN A 134 20.03 -10.22 -18.58
N GLY A 135 19.75 -9.85 -17.33
CA GLY A 135 18.85 -10.59 -16.42
C GLY A 135 19.45 -11.88 -15.84
N GLN A 136 20.74 -12.16 -16.08
CA GLN A 136 21.38 -13.37 -15.58
C GLN A 136 21.50 -13.35 -14.05
N GLU A 137 21.16 -14.48 -13.43
CA GLU A 137 21.26 -14.71 -11.99
C GLU A 137 22.50 -15.56 -11.69
N THR A 138 23.37 -15.12 -10.78
CA THR A 138 24.49 -15.91 -10.29
C THR A 138 24.33 -16.18 -8.80
N ARG A 139 24.06 -17.44 -8.45
CA ARG A 139 23.91 -17.86 -7.05
C ARG A 139 25.16 -17.47 -6.26
N GLN A 140 24.94 -16.91 -5.08
CA GLN A 140 26.01 -16.63 -4.12
C GLN A 140 26.06 -17.75 -3.08
N PRO A 141 27.24 -18.00 -2.47
CA PRO A 141 27.30 -18.85 -1.29
C PRO A 141 26.26 -18.39 -0.28
N ASP A 142 25.45 -19.32 0.22
CA ASP A 142 24.43 -18.97 1.20
C ASP A 142 25.15 -18.44 2.44
N CYS A 143 24.87 -17.19 2.82
CA CYS A 143 25.05 -16.75 4.21
C CYS A 143 24.06 -17.62 5.00
N PRO A 144 24.51 -18.68 5.70
CA PRO A 144 23.59 -19.72 6.16
C PRO A 144 22.56 -19.06 7.07
N PRO A 145 21.27 -19.23 6.77
CA PRO A 145 20.23 -18.67 7.62
C PRO A 145 20.38 -19.33 8.99
N SER A 146 20.61 -18.52 10.02
CA SER A 146 20.23 -18.95 11.34
C SER A 146 18.71 -19.07 11.30
N MET A 147 18.18 -20.30 11.29
CA MET A 147 16.73 -20.54 11.32
C MET A 147 16.06 -19.97 12.59
N THR A 148 16.86 -19.49 13.55
CA THR A 148 16.40 -19.06 14.88
C THR A 148 16.99 -17.73 15.37
N GLY A 149 17.78 -16.99 14.57
CA GLY A 149 18.47 -15.79 15.09
C GLY A 149 18.93 -14.76 14.04
N SER A 150 18.99 -13.50 14.48
CA SER A 150 19.54 -12.39 13.71
C SER A 150 21.02 -12.63 13.38
N GLY A 151 21.34 -12.80 12.10
CA GLY A 151 22.72 -12.89 11.60
C GLY A 151 23.02 -11.75 10.62
N ALA A 152 24.29 -11.36 10.53
CA ALA A 152 24.80 -10.39 9.57
C ALA A 152 25.97 -10.99 8.77
N CYS A 153 26.09 -10.63 7.51
CA CYS A 153 27.21 -11.00 6.64
C CYS A 153 27.83 -9.74 6.01
N ALA A 154 29.14 -9.76 5.83
CA ALA A 154 29.83 -8.77 5.00
C ALA A 154 29.44 -8.95 3.53
N LEU A 155 29.61 -7.90 2.72
CA LEU A 155 29.16 -7.87 1.31
C LEU A 155 29.85 -8.92 0.43
N ASP A 156 31.06 -9.31 0.80
CA ASP A 156 31.89 -10.32 0.13
C ASP A 156 31.66 -11.75 0.68
N GLY A 157 30.86 -11.90 1.74
CA GLY A 157 30.64 -13.17 2.44
C GLY A 157 31.85 -13.67 3.23
N SER A 158 32.96 -12.93 3.28
CA SER A 158 34.19 -13.35 3.98
C SER A 158 34.03 -13.34 5.50
N SER A 159 33.05 -12.57 5.98
CA SER A 159 32.77 -12.37 7.39
C SER A 159 31.29 -12.53 7.69
N ARG A 160 30.99 -13.13 8.83
CA ARG A 160 29.61 -13.32 9.32
C ARG A 160 29.56 -13.21 10.83
N ALA A 161 28.44 -12.74 11.36
CA ALA A 161 28.18 -12.68 12.79
C ALA A 161 26.77 -13.19 13.09
N TRP A 162 26.61 -13.94 14.18
CA TRP A 162 25.32 -14.48 14.59
C TRP A 162 25.27 -14.67 16.11
N GLY A 163 24.07 -14.54 16.68
CA GLY A 163 23.82 -14.95 18.06
C GLY A 163 23.53 -16.44 18.14
N GLN A 164 24.15 -17.13 19.08
CA GLN A 164 23.84 -18.51 19.44
C GLN A 164 23.81 -18.62 20.96
N ASP A 165 22.68 -19.07 21.51
CA ASP A 165 22.41 -19.12 22.94
C ASP A 165 22.56 -17.73 23.61
N SER A 166 23.62 -17.55 24.40
CA SER A 166 23.98 -16.29 25.06
C SER A 166 25.30 -15.70 24.56
N GLU A 167 25.89 -16.28 23.52
CA GLU A 167 27.17 -15.85 22.93
C GLU A 167 26.98 -15.25 21.54
N LEU A 168 27.71 -14.17 21.27
CA LEU A 168 27.80 -13.60 19.94
C LEU A 168 29.02 -14.21 19.24
N GLN A 169 28.80 -14.90 18.12
CA GLN A 169 29.88 -15.44 17.30
C GLN A 169 30.17 -14.51 16.13
N TRP A 170 31.45 -14.26 15.86
CA TRP A 170 31.93 -13.45 14.75
C TRP A 170 33.03 -14.18 14.00
N GLN A 171 32.77 -14.55 12.75
CA GLN A 171 33.72 -15.23 11.90
C GLN A 171 34.26 -14.30 10.82
N ARG A 172 35.58 -14.36 10.58
CA ARG A 172 36.27 -13.69 9.48
C ARG A 172 37.45 -14.53 9.01
N GLY A 173 37.55 -14.77 7.70
CA GLY A 173 38.66 -15.53 7.13
C GLY A 173 38.81 -16.94 7.73
N GLY A 174 37.68 -17.61 8.01
CA GLY A 174 37.67 -18.96 8.61
C GLY A 174 37.78 -19.00 10.14
N ARG A 175 38.32 -17.96 10.79
CA ARG A 175 38.46 -17.87 12.26
C ARG A 175 37.17 -17.41 12.90
N VAL A 176 36.71 -18.11 13.94
CA VAL A 176 35.52 -17.76 14.73
C VAL A 176 35.93 -17.22 16.09
N GLU A 177 35.54 -15.99 16.39
CA GLU A 177 35.67 -15.35 17.70
C GLU A 177 34.35 -15.46 18.46
N ARG A 178 34.43 -15.80 19.75
CA ARG A 178 33.27 -15.82 20.66
C ARG A 178 33.32 -14.58 21.54
N LEU A 179 32.39 -13.66 21.31
CA LEU A 179 32.32 -12.38 21.99
C LEU A 179 31.39 -12.49 23.19
N ARG A 180 31.95 -12.32 24.39
CA ARG A 180 31.17 -12.23 25.62
C ARG A 180 30.49 -10.87 25.72
N LEU A 181 29.21 -10.88 26.07
CA LEU A 181 28.47 -9.66 26.35
C LEU A 181 28.88 -9.09 27.72
N PRO A 182 28.86 -7.74 27.89
CA PRO A 182 28.98 -7.13 29.20
C PRO A 182 27.94 -7.66 30.20
N ALA A 183 28.29 -7.65 31.50
CA ALA A 183 27.39 -8.11 32.56
C ALA A 183 26.02 -7.40 32.52
N GLY A 184 24.94 -8.15 32.69
CA GLY A 184 23.56 -7.65 32.64
C GLY A 184 22.95 -7.52 31.23
N LEU A 185 23.70 -7.89 30.18
CA LEU A 185 23.20 -7.96 28.81
C LEU A 185 23.07 -9.42 28.34
N SER A 186 21.97 -9.74 27.65
CA SER A 186 21.71 -11.08 27.11
C SER A 186 21.12 -11.02 25.71
N LEU A 187 21.52 -11.95 24.84
CA LEU A 187 20.88 -12.16 23.52
C LEU A 187 19.49 -12.79 23.66
N LYS A 188 19.29 -13.59 24.71
CA LYS A 188 18.06 -14.30 25.02
C LYS A 188 17.36 -13.62 26.21
N PRO A 189 16.25 -12.89 26.01
CA PRO A 189 15.48 -12.38 27.14
C PRO A 189 14.86 -13.53 27.93
N ASP A 190 14.58 -13.29 29.22
CA ASP A 190 13.98 -14.29 30.12
C ASP A 190 12.60 -14.79 29.66
N SER A 191 11.91 -14.01 28.81
CA SER A 191 10.72 -14.43 28.10
C SER A 191 10.65 -13.78 26.71
N GLY A 192 10.47 -14.58 25.66
CA GLY A 192 10.21 -14.10 24.30
C GLY A 192 11.33 -14.32 23.26
N PRO A 193 11.06 -13.96 22.00
CA PRO A 193 12.02 -14.10 20.91
C PRO A 193 13.27 -13.21 21.12
N PRO A 194 14.42 -13.55 20.51
CA PRO A 194 15.61 -12.72 20.56
C PRO A 194 15.27 -11.30 20.08
N SER A 195 15.61 -10.30 20.89
CA SER A 195 15.43 -8.89 20.50
C SER A 195 16.79 -8.24 20.46
N PHE A 196 17.49 -8.56 19.38
CA PHE A 196 18.72 -7.90 19.00
C PHE A 196 18.81 -7.76 17.49
N SER A 197 19.58 -6.77 17.06
CA SER A 197 19.94 -6.57 15.65
C SER A 197 21.46 -6.52 15.50
N LEU A 198 21.96 -7.04 14.38
CA LEU A 198 23.39 -7.07 14.04
C LEU A 198 23.66 -6.28 12.77
N GLY A 199 24.82 -5.63 12.71
CA GLY A 199 25.33 -4.98 11.51
C GLY A 199 26.84 -5.18 11.38
N LEU A 200 27.28 -5.68 10.22
CA LEU A 200 28.70 -5.74 9.86
C LEU A 200 29.07 -4.58 8.95
N SER A 201 30.29 -4.09 9.11
CA SER A 201 30.88 -3.15 8.15
C SER A 201 31.17 -3.85 6.82
N PRO A 202 31.25 -3.10 5.69
CA PRO A 202 31.46 -3.70 4.37
C PRO A 202 32.66 -4.64 4.26
N ASP A 203 33.75 -4.35 4.98
CA ASP A 203 35.00 -5.13 5.04
C ASP A 203 34.97 -6.25 6.11
N GLY A 204 33.87 -6.37 6.84
CA GLY A 204 33.69 -7.31 7.94
C GLY A 204 34.59 -7.05 9.14
N GLY A 205 35.31 -5.92 9.19
CA GLY A 205 36.29 -5.61 10.24
C GLY A 205 35.68 -5.03 11.51
N ARG A 206 34.40 -4.65 11.47
CA ARG A 206 33.65 -4.06 12.59
C ARG A 206 32.26 -4.63 12.67
N LEU A 207 31.80 -4.85 13.90
CA LEU A 207 30.53 -5.45 14.25
C LEU A 207 29.75 -4.53 15.17
N ALA A 208 28.46 -4.35 14.91
CA ALA A 208 27.53 -3.63 15.76
C ALA A 208 26.42 -4.60 16.22
N LEU A 209 26.06 -4.53 17.50
CA LEU A 209 24.95 -5.26 18.12
C LEU A 209 24.08 -4.27 18.87
N LEU A 210 22.79 -4.21 18.53
CA LEU A 210 21.79 -3.46 19.28
C LEU A 210 20.98 -4.42 20.13
N LEU A 211 20.92 -4.15 21.45
CA LEU A 211 20.15 -4.91 22.45
C LEU A 211 19.09 -4.01 23.09
N LEU A 212 18.00 -4.58 23.59
CA LEU A 212 17.05 -3.87 24.44
C LEU A 212 17.05 -4.44 25.86
N SER A 213 16.94 -3.56 26.86
CA SER A 213 16.65 -3.90 28.24
C SER A 213 15.28 -3.36 28.67
N GLY A 214 14.60 -4.07 29.58
CA GLY A 214 13.29 -3.68 30.12
C GLY A 214 12.19 -3.65 29.07
N LYS A 215 12.01 -4.76 28.34
CA LYS A 215 11.09 -4.82 27.19
C LYS A 215 9.63 -4.80 27.61
N ASP A 216 8.81 -4.11 26.83
CA ASP A 216 7.37 -4.34 26.83
C ASP A 216 6.99 -5.57 25.98
N SER A 217 5.70 -5.89 25.92
CA SER A 217 5.15 -6.98 25.10
C SER A 217 5.37 -6.81 23.58
N TYR A 218 5.87 -5.66 23.13
CA TYR A 218 6.07 -5.31 21.73
C TYR A 218 7.53 -5.10 21.36
N SER A 219 8.46 -5.51 22.24
CA SER A 219 9.90 -5.37 22.03
C SER A 219 10.33 -3.90 21.82
N SER A 220 9.69 -2.97 22.51
CA SER A 220 10.26 -1.64 22.77
C SER A 220 10.96 -1.65 24.14
N GLY A 221 12.01 -0.84 24.28
CA GLY A 221 12.74 -0.71 25.54
C GLY A 221 13.99 0.14 25.39
N LYS A 222 14.79 0.23 26.45
CA LYS A 222 16.04 0.99 26.42
C LYS A 222 17.08 0.29 25.55
N GLY A 223 17.49 0.96 24.48
CA GLY A 223 18.51 0.43 23.56
C GLY A 223 19.93 0.51 24.12
N THR A 224 20.73 -0.52 23.88
CA THR A 224 22.19 -0.50 24.08
C THR A 224 22.88 -0.97 22.81
N LEU A 225 23.66 -0.08 22.20
CA LEU A 225 24.50 -0.39 21.04
C LEU A 225 25.91 -0.75 21.52
N LEU A 226 26.32 -1.99 21.22
CA LEU A 226 27.67 -2.48 21.39
C LEU A 226 28.38 -2.53 20.04
N THR A 227 29.63 -2.11 19.98
CA THR A 227 30.43 -2.24 18.76
C THR A 227 31.82 -2.81 19.03
N TRP A 228 32.28 -3.70 18.15
CA TRP A 228 33.60 -4.30 18.18
C TRP A 228 34.37 -3.95 16.91
N GLU A 229 35.69 -3.93 17.01
CA GLU A 229 36.61 -3.77 15.90
C GLU A 229 37.65 -4.89 15.95
N TRP A 230 37.95 -5.47 14.79
CA TRP A 230 38.96 -6.50 14.64
C TRP A 230 40.33 -5.82 14.58
N ASN A 231 41.24 -6.16 15.50
CA ASN A 231 42.57 -5.60 15.51
C ASN A 231 43.48 -6.25 14.43
N ALA A 232 44.63 -5.63 14.15
CA ALA A 232 45.59 -6.18 13.19
C ALA A 232 46.12 -7.58 13.59
N GLY A 233 46.12 -7.91 14.88
CA GLY A 233 46.53 -9.21 15.43
C GLY A 233 45.49 -10.31 15.30
N GLY A 234 44.35 -10.07 14.65
CA GLY A 234 43.37 -11.10 14.41
C GLY A 234 42.39 -11.34 15.57
N ALA A 235 42.33 -10.49 16.59
CA ALA A 235 41.39 -10.60 17.72
C ALA A 235 40.42 -9.40 17.78
N ALA A 236 39.22 -9.61 18.32
CA ALA A 236 38.27 -8.53 18.57
C ALA A 236 38.68 -7.69 19.78
N GLN A 237 38.61 -6.37 19.66
CA GLN A 237 38.80 -5.46 20.80
C GLN A 237 37.61 -5.51 21.76
N ALA A 238 37.79 -4.99 22.98
CA ALA A 238 36.68 -4.82 23.92
C ALA A 238 35.55 -3.95 23.32
N PRO A 239 34.27 -4.28 23.56
CA PRO A 239 33.18 -3.53 22.97
C PRO A 239 33.12 -2.10 23.47
N LYS A 240 32.91 -1.15 22.55
CA LYS A 240 32.45 0.20 22.88
C LYS A 240 30.95 0.14 23.13
N GLN A 241 30.49 0.58 24.29
CA GLN A 241 29.08 0.60 24.66
C GLN A 241 28.50 2.01 24.52
N THR A 242 27.34 2.10 23.88
CA THR A 242 26.56 3.34 23.74
C THR A 242 25.14 3.10 24.22
N ARG A 243 24.71 3.82 25.26
CA ARG A 243 23.32 3.77 25.73
C ARG A 243 22.44 4.63 24.82
N LEU A 244 21.31 4.09 24.41
CA LEU A 244 20.29 4.77 23.63
C LEU A 244 19.04 4.97 24.50
N GLY A 245 18.11 5.81 24.04
CA GLY A 245 16.79 5.95 24.66
C GLY A 245 15.89 4.75 24.38
N GLU A 246 14.59 4.98 24.38
CA GLU A 246 13.63 4.00 23.91
C GLU A 246 13.85 3.68 22.43
N VAL A 247 13.95 2.40 22.10
CA VAL A 247 14.15 1.88 20.75
C VAL A 247 13.22 0.69 20.52
N LEU A 248 12.64 0.61 19.33
CA LEU A 248 11.80 -0.51 18.89
C LEU A 248 12.63 -1.48 18.03
N LEU A 249 12.76 -2.75 18.45
CA LEU A 249 13.53 -3.73 17.67
C LEU A 249 12.69 -4.63 16.77
N HIS A 250 11.39 -4.73 16.98
CA HIS A 250 10.53 -5.66 16.24
C HIS A 250 9.74 -4.92 15.13
N PRO A 251 9.70 -5.44 13.88
CA PRO A 251 10.19 -6.75 13.41
C PRO A 251 11.65 -6.72 12.90
N GLY A 252 12.41 -5.66 13.16
CA GLY A 252 13.85 -5.63 12.90
C GLY A 252 14.39 -4.21 12.76
N ALA A 253 15.29 -3.80 13.65
CA ALA A 253 16.14 -2.64 13.39
C ALA A 253 17.23 -3.01 12.38
N GLN A 254 17.61 -2.05 11.53
CA GLN A 254 18.74 -2.13 10.62
C GLN A 254 19.91 -1.34 11.19
N LEU A 255 21.07 -1.98 11.24
CA LEU A 255 22.35 -1.36 11.57
C LEU A 255 23.21 -1.34 10.31
N SER A 256 23.73 -0.18 9.93
CA SER A 256 24.62 -0.05 8.77
C SER A 256 25.77 0.89 9.09
N TRP A 257 26.99 0.48 8.76
CA TRP A 257 28.17 1.30 9.02
C TRP A 257 28.34 2.40 7.97
N VAL A 258 28.70 3.61 8.41
CA VAL A 258 29.01 4.76 7.57
C VAL A 258 30.29 5.42 8.07
N GLY A 259 31.42 5.14 7.42
CA GLY A 259 32.73 5.47 7.99
C GLY A 259 32.89 4.79 9.36
N GLU A 260 33.23 5.55 10.40
CA GLU A 260 33.36 5.10 11.81
C GLU A 260 32.04 5.12 12.60
N ARG A 261 30.95 5.52 11.97
CA ARG A 261 29.65 5.70 12.62
C ARG A 261 28.70 4.58 12.23
N VAL A 262 27.65 4.40 13.03
CA VAL A 262 26.56 3.45 12.76
C VAL A 262 25.30 4.23 12.44
N LEU A 263 24.78 4.06 11.24
CA LEU A 263 23.42 4.46 10.87
C LEU A 263 22.46 3.38 11.39
N LEU A 264 21.61 3.80 12.33
CA LEU A 264 20.59 2.97 12.96
C LEU A 264 19.22 3.39 12.42
N ALA A 265 18.48 2.43 11.87
CA ALA A 265 17.06 2.56 11.56
C ALA A 265 16.27 1.52 12.36
N SER A 266 15.54 1.97 13.37
CA SER A 266 14.59 1.19 14.13
C SER A 266 13.21 1.36 13.51
N ASN A 267 12.67 0.26 13.01
CA ASN A 267 11.48 0.23 12.17
C ASN A 267 10.20 0.02 12.97
N VAL A 268 9.08 0.43 12.38
CA VAL A 268 7.75 0.25 12.96
C VAL A 268 7.21 -1.13 12.59
N TYR A 269 6.82 -1.94 13.58
CA TYR A 269 5.75 -2.91 13.39
C TYR A 269 4.42 -2.15 13.48
N ASN A 270 3.75 -1.96 12.35
CA ASN A 270 2.33 -1.63 12.42
C ASN A 270 1.65 -2.97 12.72
N THR A 271 1.27 -3.20 13.97
CA THR A 271 0.61 -4.44 14.39
C THR A 271 -0.71 -4.67 13.66
N GLY A 272 -1.22 -3.67 12.93
CA GLY A 272 -2.50 -3.79 12.24
C GLY A 272 -3.51 -4.41 13.18
N ASP A 273 -3.67 -3.85 14.38
CA ASP A 273 -4.94 -4.13 15.03
C ASP A 273 -5.99 -3.73 14.00
N ASN A 274 -6.87 -4.68 13.65
CA ASN A 274 -7.76 -4.68 12.47
C ASN A 274 -8.67 -3.42 12.33
N TYR A 275 -8.47 -2.43 13.19
CA TYR A 275 -9.21 -1.20 13.36
C TYR A 275 -8.43 0.05 12.94
N GLY A 276 -7.21 -0.08 12.37
CA GLY A 276 -6.51 1.05 11.75
C GLY A 276 -6.03 2.13 12.74
N SER A 277 -5.85 1.76 14.02
CA SER A 277 -5.44 2.68 15.09
C SER A 277 -3.92 2.87 15.20
N GLY A 278 -3.15 2.36 14.22
CA GLY A 278 -1.68 2.31 14.18
C GLY A 278 -1.00 3.67 14.31
N GLY A 279 -1.02 4.23 15.52
CA GLY A 279 -0.32 5.43 15.90
C GLY A 279 1.18 5.19 15.91
N SER A 280 1.94 6.27 15.75
CA SER A 280 3.39 6.25 15.94
C SER A 280 3.72 5.73 17.34
N ARG A 281 4.21 4.49 17.44
CA ARG A 281 4.70 3.93 18.71
C ARG A 281 5.96 4.66 19.18
N VAL A 282 6.14 4.76 20.49
CA VAL A 282 7.37 5.25 21.11
C VAL A 282 8.52 4.29 20.75
N GLY A 283 9.71 4.83 20.47
CA GLY A 283 10.91 4.04 20.19
C GLY A 283 11.29 3.90 18.71
N GLN A 284 10.54 4.50 17.79
CA GLN A 284 10.98 4.61 16.40
C GLN A 284 12.15 5.57 16.30
N LEU A 285 13.26 5.12 15.71
CA LEU A 285 14.49 5.89 15.72
C LEU A 285 15.23 5.76 14.40
N LEU A 286 15.47 6.90 13.76
CA LEU A 286 16.52 7.02 12.76
C LEU A 286 17.64 7.86 13.35
N ALA A 287 18.83 7.29 13.51
CA ALA A 287 19.94 7.95 14.17
C ALA A 287 21.26 7.64 13.50
N LEU A 288 22.17 8.62 13.52
CA LEU A 288 23.59 8.37 13.30
C LEU A 288 24.29 8.34 14.65
N VAL A 289 24.92 7.23 14.99
CA VAL A 289 25.53 7.01 16.30
C VAL A 289 27.04 6.92 16.15
N THR A 290 27.76 7.69 16.97
CA THR A 290 29.22 7.51 17.12
C THR A 290 29.47 6.55 18.28
N PRO A 291 30.08 5.38 18.03
CA PRO A 291 30.31 4.38 19.07
C PRO A 291 31.06 4.94 20.28
N GLY A 292 30.51 4.72 21.48
CA GLY A 292 31.05 5.20 22.76
C GLY A 292 30.78 6.68 23.06
N LYS A 293 30.27 7.47 22.10
CA LYS A 293 29.99 8.90 22.27
C LYS A 293 28.51 9.26 22.26
N GLY A 294 27.65 8.46 21.63
CA GLY A 294 26.20 8.71 21.54
C GLY A 294 25.72 9.13 20.15
N PRO A 295 24.44 9.51 20.01
CA PRO A 295 23.87 9.95 18.75
C PRO A 295 24.45 11.31 18.32
N VAL A 296 24.85 11.42 17.06
CA VAL A 296 25.21 12.69 16.38
C VAL A 296 23.94 13.48 16.08
N TRP A 297 22.92 12.77 15.59
CA TRP A 297 21.58 13.29 15.40
C TRP A 297 20.58 12.15 15.53
N THR A 298 19.35 12.51 15.87
CA THR A 298 18.20 11.62 15.87
C THR A 298 17.08 12.29 15.10
N LEU A 299 16.33 11.49 14.36
CA LEU A 299 15.09 11.88 13.75
C LEU A 299 14.03 10.99 14.33
N ASN A 300 12.92 11.59 14.76
CA ASN A 300 11.68 10.84 14.89
C ASN A 300 11.41 10.29 13.50
N ALA A 301 11.62 8.98 13.34
CA ALA A 301 11.22 8.31 12.14
C ALA A 301 9.71 8.57 12.01
N GLY A 302 9.29 9.24 10.94
CA GLY A 302 7.87 9.33 10.65
C GLY A 302 7.28 7.92 10.61
N ALA A 303 5.99 7.79 10.93
CA ALA A 303 5.33 6.50 10.98
C ALA A 303 5.71 5.63 9.76
N ASN A 304 6.10 4.38 10.05
CA ASN A 304 6.40 3.33 9.09
C ASN A 304 7.73 3.42 8.33
N LEU A 305 8.81 3.96 8.93
CA LEU A 305 10.17 3.74 8.41
C LEU A 305 10.48 2.23 8.30
N ARG A 306 11.08 1.84 7.17
CA ARG A 306 11.41 0.45 6.82
C ARG A 306 12.91 0.20 6.75
N GLY A 307 13.69 1.21 6.40
CA GLY A 307 15.13 1.03 6.34
C GLY A 307 15.84 2.30 5.95
N ALA A 308 17.14 2.31 6.23
CA ALA A 308 18.05 3.37 5.85
C ALA A 308 19.31 2.74 5.26
N PHE A 309 19.59 3.08 4.00
CA PHE A 309 20.60 2.43 3.19
C PHE A 309 21.67 3.47 2.81
N PRO A 310 22.83 3.47 3.48
CA PRO A 310 23.87 4.45 3.22
C PRO A 310 24.52 4.23 1.86
N SER A 311 24.92 5.32 1.23
CA SER A 311 25.72 5.31 0.01
C SER A 311 27.16 4.85 0.33
N PRO A 312 27.88 4.22 -0.62
CA PRO A 312 29.25 3.75 -0.40
C PRO A 312 30.23 4.84 0.04
N ASP A 313 30.08 6.06 -0.49
CA ASP A 313 30.88 7.23 -0.09
C ASP A 313 30.47 7.84 1.28
N GLY A 314 29.41 7.32 1.91
CA GLY A 314 28.95 7.73 3.23
C GLY A 314 28.41 9.16 3.32
N ARG A 315 28.16 9.83 2.19
CA ARG A 315 27.64 11.20 2.15
C ARG A 315 26.13 11.25 2.19
N LEU A 316 25.48 10.25 1.59
CA LEU A 316 24.04 10.16 1.44
C LEU A 316 23.52 8.84 2.01
N PHE A 317 22.22 8.76 2.21
CA PHE A 317 21.52 7.51 2.44
C PHE A 317 20.11 7.61 1.88
N VAL A 318 19.51 6.47 1.54
CA VAL A 318 18.12 6.40 1.13
C VAL A 318 17.30 5.82 2.26
N THR A 319 16.18 6.47 2.58
CA THR A 319 15.14 5.88 3.45
C THR A 319 13.98 5.40 2.61
N VAL A 320 13.43 4.24 2.99
CA VAL A 320 12.14 3.77 2.47
C VAL A 320 11.16 3.69 3.64
N ARG A 321 9.92 4.14 3.41
CA ARG A 321 8.84 4.10 4.40
C ARG A 321 7.54 3.66 3.73
N GLU A 322 6.62 3.08 4.48
CA GLU A 322 5.29 2.75 3.98
C GLU A 322 4.54 4.02 3.55
N GLY A 323 3.73 3.92 2.49
CA GLY A 323 2.95 5.06 2.01
C GLY A 323 3.78 6.19 1.39
N SER A 324 5.07 5.97 1.09
CA SER A 324 5.93 7.02 0.55
C SER A 324 6.86 6.56 -0.56
N VAL A 325 7.39 7.56 -1.26
CA VAL A 325 8.56 7.43 -2.11
C VAL A 325 9.84 7.21 -1.29
N PRO A 326 10.85 6.55 -1.88
CA PRO A 326 12.21 6.54 -1.35
C PRO A 326 12.76 7.98 -1.28
N GLU A 327 13.41 8.31 -0.17
CA GLU A 327 13.96 9.65 0.08
C GLU A 327 15.48 9.59 0.16
N VAL A 328 16.17 10.44 -0.60
CA VAL A 328 17.60 10.69 -0.45
C VAL A 328 17.82 11.71 0.66
N ARG A 329 18.70 11.38 1.60
CA ARG A 329 19.04 12.17 2.77
C ARG A 329 20.54 12.31 2.93
N ARG A 330 20.97 13.37 3.61
CA ARG A 330 22.38 13.61 3.92
C ARG A 330 22.77 12.91 5.22
N VAL A 331 23.86 12.16 5.22
CA VAL A 331 24.33 11.45 6.43
C VAL A 331 24.73 12.41 7.54
N ALA A 332 25.30 13.57 7.22
CA ALA A 332 25.86 14.49 8.20
C ALA A 332 24.84 15.00 9.24
N ASP A 333 23.58 15.23 8.81
CA ASP A 333 22.53 15.86 9.61
C ASP A 333 21.15 15.19 9.46
N GLY A 334 21.04 14.15 8.64
CA GLY A 334 19.77 13.48 8.35
C GLY A 334 18.82 14.26 7.44
N SER A 335 19.20 15.45 6.94
CA SER A 335 18.31 16.33 6.18
C SER A 335 17.82 15.69 4.88
N PHE A 336 16.56 15.98 4.52
CA PHE A 336 15.99 15.59 3.25
C PHE A 336 16.66 16.35 2.10
N VAL A 337 17.08 15.60 1.06
CA VAL A 337 17.67 16.17 -0.15
C VAL A 337 16.65 16.16 -1.28
N ARG A 338 16.03 15.00 -1.54
CA ARG A 338 15.01 14.81 -2.59
C ARG A 338 14.32 13.46 -2.46
N SER A 339 13.19 13.28 -3.16
CA SER A 339 12.63 11.96 -3.43
C SER A 339 13.23 11.31 -4.68
N LEU A 340 13.04 10.00 -4.79
CA LEU A 340 13.25 9.22 -6.00
C LEU A 340 11.89 8.93 -6.66
N GLY A 341 11.45 9.86 -7.50
CA GLY A 341 10.11 9.85 -8.10
C GLY A 341 9.01 10.42 -7.20
N ALA A 342 7.77 10.00 -7.46
CA ALA A 342 6.54 10.47 -6.84
C ALA A 342 5.61 9.29 -6.52
N ALA A 343 4.82 9.34 -5.46
CA ALA A 343 3.79 8.32 -5.19
C ALA A 343 2.41 8.94 -5.39
N VAL A 344 1.59 8.33 -6.25
CA VAL A 344 0.19 8.74 -6.41
C VAL A 344 -0.59 8.24 -5.20
N GLN A 345 -1.21 9.17 -4.46
CA GLN A 345 -2.04 8.87 -3.29
C GLN A 345 -3.50 8.71 -3.67
N ASP A 346 -3.98 9.54 -4.59
CA ASP A 346 -5.35 9.55 -5.08
C ASP A 346 -5.40 10.02 -6.54
N ALA A 347 -6.43 9.61 -7.28
CA ALA A 347 -6.69 10.03 -8.64
C ALA A 347 -8.18 10.24 -8.92
N VAL A 348 -8.53 11.42 -9.44
CA VAL A 348 -9.90 11.75 -9.86
C VAL A 348 -9.93 11.88 -11.38
N PRO A 349 -10.70 11.04 -12.10
CA PRO A 349 -10.86 11.16 -13.54
C PRO A 349 -11.68 12.42 -13.89
N LEU A 350 -11.24 13.14 -14.91
CA LEU A 350 -11.93 14.28 -15.50
C LEU A 350 -12.29 13.97 -16.96
N SER A 351 -13.25 14.71 -17.51
CA SER A 351 -13.56 14.62 -18.94
C SER A 351 -12.32 14.92 -19.80
N GLY A 352 -12.23 14.30 -20.97
CA GLY A 352 -11.10 14.47 -21.88
C GLY A 352 -9.93 13.52 -21.62
N GLY A 353 -10.04 12.57 -20.68
CA GLY A 353 -8.95 11.63 -20.33
C GLY A 353 -7.89 12.32 -19.48
N ARG A 354 -8.30 13.42 -18.84
CA ARG A 354 -7.50 14.18 -17.89
C ARG A 354 -7.68 13.57 -16.51
N THR A 355 -6.69 13.67 -15.66
CA THR A 355 -6.75 13.14 -14.30
C THR A 355 -6.19 14.16 -13.33
N LEU A 356 -6.84 14.39 -12.21
CA LEU A 356 -6.21 15.07 -11.07
C LEU A 356 -5.54 14.03 -10.19
N LEU A 357 -4.30 14.28 -9.79
CA LEU A 357 -3.49 13.39 -8.99
C LEU A 357 -3.07 14.09 -7.72
N ALA A 358 -3.27 13.40 -6.59
CA ALA A 358 -2.60 13.73 -5.35
C ALA A 358 -1.27 12.98 -5.36
N VAL A 359 -0.17 13.72 -5.22
CA VAL A 359 1.18 13.17 -5.37
C VAL A 359 2.02 13.50 -4.14
N GLN A 360 2.72 12.49 -3.61
CA GLN A 360 3.71 12.65 -2.55
C GLN A 360 5.12 12.71 -3.13
N ASP A 361 5.86 13.78 -2.77
CA ASP A 361 7.23 14.06 -3.21
C ASP A 361 8.28 13.79 -2.11
N GLY A 362 7.92 13.05 -1.04
CA GLY A 362 8.80 12.76 0.10
C GLY A 362 8.86 13.89 1.14
N ALA A 363 9.45 13.59 2.29
CA ALA A 363 9.54 14.43 3.50
C ALA A 363 8.19 15.03 3.99
N GLY A 364 7.07 14.41 3.60
CA GLY A 364 5.73 14.89 3.93
C GLY A 364 5.21 15.97 2.99
N PHE A 365 6.00 16.41 2.01
CA PHE A 365 5.54 17.31 0.96
C PHE A 365 4.70 16.56 -0.07
N GLY A 366 3.68 17.25 -0.58
CA GLY A 366 2.92 16.76 -1.70
C GLY A 366 2.41 17.87 -2.60
N ARG A 367 1.81 17.43 -3.71
CA ARG A 367 1.29 18.27 -4.77
C ARG A 367 -0.04 17.78 -5.28
N ILE A 368 -0.80 18.71 -5.84
CA ILE A 368 -1.90 18.41 -6.75
C ILE A 368 -1.37 18.61 -8.16
N VAL A 369 -1.52 17.58 -8.99
CA VAL A 369 -1.04 17.59 -10.37
C VAL A 369 -2.22 17.30 -11.30
N ARG A 370 -2.36 18.10 -12.36
CA ARG A 370 -3.23 17.75 -13.49
C ARG A 370 -2.42 16.99 -14.52
N HIS A 371 -2.83 15.74 -14.76
CA HIS A 371 -2.35 14.90 -15.84
C HIS A 371 -3.24 15.07 -17.06
N GLU A 372 -2.61 15.35 -18.19
CA GLU A 372 -3.14 15.33 -19.54
C GLU A 372 -2.24 14.37 -20.34
N PRO A 373 -2.73 13.73 -21.41
CA PRO A 373 -1.89 12.89 -22.26
C PRO A 373 -0.60 13.62 -22.68
N GLY A 374 0.56 13.12 -22.21
CA GLY A 374 1.87 13.69 -22.48
C GLY A 374 2.27 14.92 -21.64
N ARG A 375 1.45 15.37 -20.69
CA ARG A 375 1.74 16.57 -19.87
C ARG A 375 1.29 16.41 -18.42
N LEU A 376 2.20 16.74 -17.49
CA LEU A 376 1.90 16.88 -16.06
C LEU A 376 2.05 18.34 -15.64
N THR A 377 0.98 18.95 -15.14
CA THR A 377 0.97 20.35 -14.67
C THR A 377 0.80 20.37 -13.16
N THR A 378 1.75 20.94 -12.41
CA THR A 378 1.57 21.15 -10.97
C THR A 378 0.61 22.31 -10.75
N LEU A 379 -0.51 22.06 -10.06
CA LEU A 379 -1.47 23.09 -9.70
C LEU A 379 -1.17 23.65 -8.31
N TYR A 380 -0.77 22.78 -7.38
CA TYR A 380 -0.49 23.17 -6.00
C TYR A 380 0.69 22.39 -5.44
N ARG A 381 1.51 23.04 -4.61
CA ARG A 381 2.57 22.41 -3.81
C ARG A 381 2.42 22.85 -2.36
N GLY A 382 2.30 21.87 -1.46
CA GLY A 382 2.06 22.13 -0.04
C GLY A 382 3.03 21.38 0.88
N PRO A 383 3.14 21.82 2.15
CA PRO A 383 3.99 21.20 3.17
C PRO A 383 3.43 19.87 3.71
N LYS A 384 2.20 19.50 3.31
CA LYS A 384 1.56 18.22 3.63
C LYS A 384 1.08 17.56 2.35
N VAL A 385 1.10 16.23 2.36
CA VAL A 385 0.61 15.39 1.27
C VAL A 385 -0.90 15.55 1.15
N PRO A 386 -1.44 15.86 -0.05
CA PRO A 386 -2.86 15.65 -0.32
C PRO A 386 -3.16 14.15 -0.27
N GLU A 387 -4.12 13.73 0.53
CA GLU A 387 -4.47 12.31 0.73
C GLU A 387 -5.71 11.92 -0.05
N HIS A 388 -6.69 12.82 -0.12
CA HIS A 388 -7.92 12.63 -0.89
C HIS A 388 -8.22 13.85 -1.75
N LEU A 389 -8.78 13.61 -2.93
CA LEU A 389 -9.21 14.60 -3.90
C LEU A 389 -10.70 14.43 -4.21
N ALA A 390 -11.31 15.54 -4.58
CA ALA A 390 -12.58 15.53 -5.28
C ALA A 390 -12.61 16.69 -6.28
N ALA A 391 -13.37 16.56 -7.36
CA ALA A 391 -13.52 17.62 -8.33
C ALA A 391 -14.95 17.72 -8.82
N THR A 392 -15.35 18.92 -9.27
CA THR A 392 -16.52 19.04 -10.13
C THR A 392 -16.25 18.38 -11.49
N PRO A 393 -17.28 17.92 -12.21
CA PRO A 393 -17.11 17.24 -13.50
C PRO A 393 -16.26 18.02 -14.53
N ASP A 394 -16.38 19.35 -14.51
CA ASP A 394 -15.64 20.27 -15.38
C ASP A 394 -14.20 20.55 -14.90
N GLY A 395 -13.83 20.13 -13.69
CA GLY A 395 -12.56 20.41 -13.03
C GLY A 395 -12.39 21.87 -12.61
N SER A 396 -13.46 22.67 -12.57
CA SER A 396 -13.38 24.09 -12.18
C SER A 396 -13.14 24.29 -10.68
N ARG A 397 -13.53 23.31 -9.86
CA ARG A 397 -13.32 23.27 -8.41
C ARG A 397 -12.64 21.97 -8.03
N ILE A 398 -11.61 22.07 -7.21
CA ILE A 398 -10.84 20.93 -6.74
C ILE A 398 -10.81 21.00 -5.21
N ALA A 399 -11.32 19.98 -4.55
CA ALA A 399 -11.18 19.83 -3.12
C ALA A 399 -10.04 18.85 -2.82
N ALA A 400 -9.26 19.14 -1.78
CA ALA A 400 -8.18 18.29 -1.32
C ALA A 400 -8.14 18.23 0.21
N SER A 401 -7.83 17.06 0.76
CA SER A 401 -7.57 16.89 2.19
C SER A 401 -6.10 16.62 2.47
N SER A 402 -5.62 17.05 3.63
CA SER A 402 -4.32 16.66 4.21
C SER A 402 -4.49 16.46 5.72
N GLY A 403 -4.65 15.22 6.18
CA GLY A 403 -5.14 14.92 7.51
C GLY A 403 -6.52 15.53 7.73
N SER A 404 -6.67 16.34 8.78
CA SER A 404 -7.93 17.01 9.10
C SER A 404 -8.19 18.33 8.35
N THR A 405 -7.23 18.83 7.57
CA THR A 405 -7.38 20.09 6.84
C THR A 405 -7.96 19.86 5.46
N LEU A 406 -9.04 20.59 5.14
CA LEU A 406 -9.67 20.63 3.82
C LEU A 406 -9.32 21.93 3.12
N ARG A 407 -9.00 21.84 1.83
CA ARG A 407 -8.78 22.99 0.95
C ARG A 407 -9.67 22.89 -0.27
N LEU A 408 -10.20 24.03 -0.68
CA LEU A 408 -10.88 24.19 -1.95
C LEU A 408 -10.01 25.06 -2.84
N HIS A 409 -9.62 24.51 -3.98
CA HIS A 409 -8.85 25.15 -5.02
C HIS A 409 -9.75 25.45 -6.22
N ASP A 410 -9.36 26.44 -7.01
CA ASP A 410 -9.88 26.57 -8.37
C ASP A 410 -9.11 25.69 -9.38
N LYS A 411 -9.47 25.81 -10.66
CA LYS A 411 -8.85 25.08 -11.78
C LYS A 411 -7.35 25.33 -11.97
N ASP A 412 -6.83 26.43 -11.43
CA ASP A 412 -5.42 26.83 -11.56
C ASP A 412 -4.61 26.43 -10.32
N GLY A 413 -5.29 25.96 -9.26
CA GLY A 413 -4.70 25.45 -8.03
C GLY A 413 -4.67 26.45 -6.88
N GLU A 414 -5.22 27.66 -7.07
CA GLU A 414 -5.26 28.70 -6.04
C GLU A 414 -6.23 28.32 -4.93
N VAL A 415 -5.78 28.41 -3.67
CA VAL A 415 -6.61 28.09 -2.50
C VAL A 415 -7.66 29.19 -2.32
N ARG A 416 -8.92 28.88 -2.61
CA ARG A 416 -10.05 29.80 -2.44
C ARG A 416 -10.64 29.76 -1.04
N ARG A 417 -10.52 28.61 -0.37
CA ARG A 417 -11.00 28.37 0.99
C ARG A 417 -10.19 27.28 1.67
N GLN A 418 -10.14 27.34 3.00
CA GLN A 418 -9.58 26.31 3.85
C GLN A 418 -10.43 26.19 5.12
N TRP A 419 -10.69 24.98 5.58
CA TRP A 419 -11.35 24.74 6.86
C TRP A 419 -10.91 23.40 7.48
N GLN A 420 -11.26 23.20 8.75
CA GLN A 420 -10.96 21.96 9.48
C GLN A 420 -12.14 21.00 9.44
N ALA A 421 -11.87 19.74 9.12
CA ALA A 421 -12.86 18.67 9.10
C ALA A 421 -13.28 18.25 10.52
N GLY A 422 -12.36 18.36 11.49
CA GLY A 422 -12.57 17.95 12.89
C GLY A 422 -12.16 16.50 13.20
N GLY A 423 -11.47 15.85 12.28
CA GLY A 423 -10.87 14.52 12.41
C GLY A 423 -10.13 14.17 11.12
N ASP A 424 -9.51 12.98 11.04
CA ASP A 424 -8.78 12.57 9.85
C ASP A 424 -9.74 12.23 8.71
N VAL A 425 -9.56 12.90 7.56
CA VAL A 425 -10.39 12.67 6.38
C VAL A 425 -9.99 11.33 5.75
N ARG A 426 -10.98 10.48 5.48
CA ARG A 426 -10.82 9.14 4.86
C ARG A 426 -11.34 9.07 3.42
N ALA A 427 -12.23 9.99 3.05
CA ALA A 427 -12.74 10.14 1.70
C ALA A 427 -13.31 11.55 1.52
N LEU A 428 -13.29 12.04 0.28
CA LEU A 428 -13.75 13.37 -0.08
C LEU A 428 -14.62 13.30 -1.34
N ALA A 429 -15.72 14.05 -1.38
CA ALA A 429 -16.58 14.14 -2.56
C ALA A 429 -17.18 15.53 -2.71
N LEU A 430 -17.10 16.09 -3.91
CA LEU A 430 -17.87 17.24 -4.33
C LEU A 430 -19.16 16.74 -4.96
N SER A 431 -20.29 17.29 -4.53
CA SER A 431 -21.55 17.06 -5.23
C SER A 431 -21.45 17.53 -6.70
N PRO A 432 -22.19 16.91 -7.63
CA PRO A 432 -22.07 17.18 -9.06
C PRO A 432 -22.30 18.64 -9.46
N ASP A 433 -23.20 19.33 -8.74
CA ASP A 433 -23.47 20.77 -8.92
C ASP A 433 -22.42 21.67 -8.25
N GLY A 434 -21.42 21.09 -7.59
CA GLY A 434 -20.34 21.79 -6.91
C GLY A 434 -20.77 22.60 -5.70
N LEU A 435 -22.00 22.39 -5.18
CA LEU A 435 -22.55 23.21 -4.09
C LEU A 435 -22.18 22.69 -2.70
N ILE A 436 -21.97 21.38 -2.58
CA ILE A 436 -21.64 20.69 -1.33
C ILE A 436 -20.32 19.94 -1.46
N LEU A 437 -19.45 20.13 -0.46
CA LEU A 437 -18.30 19.25 -0.20
C LEU A 437 -18.68 18.33 0.95
N SER A 438 -18.47 17.03 0.80
CA SER A 438 -18.65 16.05 1.87
C SER A 438 -17.37 15.28 2.13
N ALA A 439 -17.15 14.92 3.39
CA ALA A 439 -16.02 14.13 3.84
C ALA A 439 -16.50 13.00 4.75
N GLN A 440 -15.90 11.83 4.58
CA GLN A 440 -15.91 10.77 5.57
C GLN A 440 -14.73 11.00 6.51
N ILE A 441 -14.98 11.04 7.80
CA ILE A 441 -14.01 11.46 8.82
C ILE A 441 -13.92 10.39 9.88
N SER A 442 -12.69 10.04 10.26
CA SER A 442 -12.41 9.23 11.43
C SER A 442 -12.27 10.15 12.63
N GLU A 443 -13.24 10.09 13.55
CA GLU A 443 -13.16 10.74 14.84
C GLU A 443 -12.56 9.79 15.87
N GLU A 444 -11.49 10.22 16.53
CA GLU A 444 -10.91 9.49 17.65
C GLU A 444 -11.81 9.64 18.88
N TYR A 445 -12.23 8.52 19.46
CA TYR A 445 -12.86 8.47 20.77
C TYR A 445 -12.25 7.33 21.58
N LYS A 446 -12.17 7.46 22.90
CA LYS A 446 -11.53 6.42 23.73
C LYS A 446 -12.59 5.48 24.31
N ILE A 447 -12.42 4.17 24.14
CA ILE A 447 -13.14 3.14 24.93
C ILE A 447 -12.15 2.58 25.93
N ASN A 448 -12.39 2.79 27.24
CA ASN A 448 -11.50 2.33 28.32
C ASN A 448 -10.03 2.78 28.15
N GLY A 449 -9.83 4.01 27.66
CA GLY A 449 -8.49 4.54 27.38
C GLY A 449 -7.85 4.05 26.08
N VAL A 450 -8.47 3.10 25.36
CA VAL A 450 -8.05 2.62 24.04
C VAL A 450 -8.66 3.53 22.97
N PRO A 451 -7.86 4.19 22.13
CA PRO A 451 -8.35 4.93 20.96
C PRO A 451 -9.20 4.02 20.07
N ASN A 452 -10.38 4.48 19.70
CA ASN A 452 -11.27 3.85 18.74
C ASN A 452 -11.71 4.91 17.73
N GLY A 453 -11.85 4.51 16.47
CA GLY A 453 -12.25 5.40 15.38
C GLY A 453 -13.74 5.24 15.09
N ARG A 454 -14.52 6.32 15.21
CA ARG A 454 -15.88 6.35 14.64
C ARG A 454 -15.81 7.07 13.32
N GLU A 455 -16.30 6.42 12.27
CA GLU A 455 -16.51 7.12 11.00
C GLU A 455 -17.79 7.93 11.03
N VAL A 456 -17.68 9.21 10.70
CA VAL A 456 -18.82 10.12 10.53
C VAL A 456 -18.75 10.79 9.17
N VAL A 457 -19.91 11.20 8.66
CA VAL A 457 -19.98 12.00 7.44
C VAL A 457 -20.26 13.45 7.84
N ARG A 458 -19.45 14.38 7.34
CA ARG A 458 -19.70 15.82 7.46
C ARG A 458 -19.77 16.44 6.08
N ALA A 459 -20.49 17.55 5.98
CA ALA A 459 -20.62 18.30 4.75
C ALA A 459 -20.58 19.80 4.99
N TRP A 460 -20.19 20.55 3.96
CA TRP A 460 -20.09 22.00 3.97
C TRP A 460 -20.63 22.57 2.66
N ARG A 461 -21.24 23.75 2.76
CA ARG A 461 -21.56 24.55 1.58
C ARG A 461 -20.27 25.10 0.98
N VAL A 462 -20.07 24.90 -0.31
CA VAL A 462 -18.84 25.29 -1.00
C VAL A 462 -18.69 26.82 -1.10
N ALA A 463 -19.80 27.56 -1.16
CA ALA A 463 -19.79 29.02 -1.31
C ALA A 463 -19.15 29.76 -0.12
N ASP A 464 -19.48 29.34 1.11
CA ASP A 464 -19.12 30.04 2.34
C ASP A 464 -18.37 29.15 3.35
N GLY A 465 -18.25 27.85 3.10
CA GLY A 465 -17.63 26.89 4.01
C GLY A 465 -18.48 26.57 5.25
N THR A 466 -19.74 27.02 5.31
CA THR A 466 -20.62 26.76 6.45
C THR A 466 -21.00 25.28 6.50
N ALA A 467 -21.09 24.73 7.72
CA ALA A 467 -21.50 23.35 7.92
C ALA A 467 -22.90 23.12 7.33
N TYR A 468 -23.04 22.03 6.58
CA TYR A 468 -24.31 21.59 6.03
C TYR A 468 -24.90 20.50 6.94
N PRO A 469 -26.07 20.72 7.56
CA PRO A 469 -26.64 19.76 8.50
C PRO A 469 -27.02 18.47 7.79
N LEU A 470 -26.55 17.34 8.34
CA LEU A 470 -26.84 16.00 7.82
C LEU A 470 -27.70 15.21 8.82
N PRO A 471 -28.72 14.46 8.35
CA PRO A 471 -29.43 13.51 9.20
C PRO A 471 -28.50 12.47 9.83
N GLN A 472 -28.87 11.96 11.00
CA GLN A 472 -28.17 10.85 11.62
C GLN A 472 -28.17 9.61 10.71
N GLY A 473 -27.04 8.88 10.68
CA GLY A 473 -26.87 7.68 9.86
C GLY A 473 -26.58 7.97 8.38
N THR A 474 -26.36 9.25 8.01
CA THR A 474 -25.95 9.61 6.64
C THR A 474 -24.70 8.82 6.22
N ARG A 475 -24.73 8.31 4.99
CA ARG A 475 -23.66 7.58 4.32
C ARG A 475 -22.97 8.50 3.31
N PHE A 476 -21.68 8.29 3.12
CA PHE A 476 -20.88 9.00 2.13
C PHE A 476 -21.09 8.38 0.74
N PRO A 477 -21.05 9.16 -0.36
CA PRO A 477 -20.94 10.63 -0.40
C PRO A 477 -22.30 11.34 -0.36
N VAL A 478 -22.29 12.65 -0.03
CA VAL A 478 -23.49 13.50 -0.09
C VAL A 478 -23.58 14.12 -1.48
N SER A 479 -24.66 13.82 -2.21
CA SER A 479 -24.87 14.28 -3.60
C SER A 479 -26.17 15.10 -3.72
N GLN A 480 -26.90 15.04 -4.84
CA GLN A 480 -28.27 15.59 -4.95
C GLN A 480 -29.26 14.88 -4.01
N VAL A 481 -28.91 13.68 -3.56
CA VAL A 481 -29.61 12.92 -2.54
C VAL A 481 -28.74 12.66 -1.32
N VAL A 482 -29.39 12.39 -0.20
CA VAL A 482 -28.76 11.94 1.04
C VAL A 482 -29.17 10.50 1.28
N ILE A 483 -28.20 9.60 1.30
CA ILE A 483 -28.40 8.20 1.69
C ILE A 483 -28.17 8.12 3.19
N ARG A 484 -29.10 7.51 3.93
CA ARG A 484 -28.93 7.23 5.36
C ARG A 484 -29.20 5.76 5.64
N GLN A 485 -28.38 5.18 6.50
CA GLN A 485 -28.62 3.86 7.05
C GLN A 485 -29.40 4.01 8.34
N GLU A 486 -30.62 3.47 8.33
CA GLU A 486 -31.39 3.31 9.56
C GLU A 486 -31.16 1.91 10.10
N GLU A 487 -31.00 1.85 11.43
CA GLU A 487 -30.77 0.62 12.16
C GLU A 487 -31.90 0.44 13.16
N GLY A 488 -32.45 -0.77 13.23
CA GLY A 488 -33.52 -1.10 14.14
C GLY A 488 -33.42 -2.54 14.63
N ARG A 489 -34.17 -2.85 15.69
CA ARG A 489 -34.43 -4.22 16.12
C ARG A 489 -35.91 -4.50 15.98
N LYS A 490 -36.26 -5.63 15.37
CA LYS A 490 -37.62 -6.17 15.38
C LYS A 490 -37.53 -7.64 15.75
N ASP A 491 -38.25 -8.05 16.79
CA ASP A 491 -38.27 -9.43 17.28
C ASP A 491 -36.87 -9.95 17.67
N GLY A 492 -36.04 -9.08 18.26
CA GLY A 492 -34.64 -9.39 18.61
C GLY A 492 -33.67 -9.43 17.42
N SER A 493 -34.16 -9.51 16.18
CA SER A 493 -33.34 -9.47 14.97
C SER A 493 -32.88 -8.04 14.65
N TYR A 494 -31.59 -7.88 14.39
CA TYR A 494 -31.03 -6.62 13.89
C TYR A 494 -31.42 -6.43 12.42
N ARG A 495 -31.96 -5.25 12.11
CA ARG A 495 -32.41 -4.88 10.76
C ARG A 495 -31.74 -3.59 10.34
N ARG A 496 -31.30 -3.57 9.09
CA ARG A 496 -30.79 -2.37 8.43
C ARG A 496 -31.70 -2.04 7.26
N ARG A 497 -31.86 -0.75 6.98
CA ARG A 497 -32.40 -0.29 5.70
C ARG A 497 -31.68 0.96 5.26
N HIS A 498 -31.54 1.13 3.95
CA HIS A 498 -31.11 2.40 3.38
C HIS A 498 -32.35 3.21 3.05
N VAL A 499 -32.33 4.48 3.43
CA VAL A 499 -33.34 5.47 3.07
C VAL A 499 -32.63 6.56 2.27
N VAL A 500 -33.20 6.91 1.13
CA VAL A 500 -32.67 7.94 0.24
C VAL A 500 -33.64 9.10 0.26
N THR A 501 -33.14 10.29 0.58
CA THR A 501 -33.93 11.51 0.65
C THR A 501 -33.40 12.59 -0.28
N GLU A 502 -34.27 13.49 -0.71
CA GLU A 502 -33.87 14.68 -1.47
C GLU A 502 -33.04 15.62 -0.60
N ARG A 503 -31.88 16.08 -1.11
CA ARG A 503 -31.01 17.00 -0.39
C ARG A 503 -31.73 18.34 -0.14
N GLY A 504 -31.82 18.73 1.13
CA GLY A 504 -32.38 20.01 1.56
C GLY A 504 -33.88 19.99 1.85
N LYS A 505 -34.64 19.05 1.28
CA LYS A 505 -36.08 18.87 1.57
C LYS A 505 -36.36 17.74 2.54
N GLY A 506 -35.53 16.69 2.55
CA GLY A 506 -35.71 15.53 3.43
C GLY A 506 -36.81 14.55 2.99
N THR A 507 -37.52 14.84 1.90
CA THR A 507 -38.52 13.94 1.30
C THR A 507 -37.89 12.59 0.97
N VAL A 508 -38.49 11.49 1.45
CA VAL A 508 -38.05 10.13 1.12
C VAL A 508 -38.39 9.82 -0.33
N LEU A 509 -37.37 9.51 -1.12
CA LEU A 509 -37.50 9.14 -2.53
C LEU A 509 -37.54 7.63 -2.68
N TRP A 510 -36.72 6.92 -1.89
CA TRP A 510 -36.62 5.46 -1.94
C TRP A 510 -36.15 4.89 -0.61
N GLN A 511 -36.53 3.64 -0.33
CA GLN A 511 -35.99 2.89 0.79
C GLN A 511 -35.92 1.39 0.48
N THR A 512 -34.90 0.71 1.01
CA THR A 512 -34.82 -0.75 0.93
C THR A 512 -35.80 -1.40 1.91
N PRO A 513 -36.24 -2.65 1.66
CA PRO A 513 -36.84 -3.47 2.69
C PRO A 513 -35.93 -3.55 3.92
N SER A 514 -36.52 -3.64 5.12
CA SER A 514 -35.75 -3.89 6.34
C SER A 514 -35.28 -5.34 6.37
N ASN A 515 -34.04 -5.60 5.95
CA ASN A 515 -33.45 -6.93 5.96
C ASN A 515 -32.15 -6.96 6.76
N GLY A 516 -31.69 -8.17 7.11
CA GLY A 516 -30.48 -8.37 7.91
C GLY A 516 -29.19 -8.27 7.09
N SER A 517 -29.25 -8.20 5.77
CA SER A 517 -28.07 -8.20 4.90
C SER A 517 -27.44 -6.81 4.79
N GLY A 518 -26.11 -6.79 4.65
CA GLY A 518 -25.37 -5.57 4.36
C GLY A 518 -25.72 -5.06 2.96
N LEU A 519 -26.23 -3.84 2.89
CA LEU A 519 -26.41 -3.11 1.65
C LEU A 519 -25.23 -2.16 1.45
N TYR A 520 -24.63 -2.21 0.27
CA TYR A 520 -23.71 -1.17 -0.18
C TYR A 520 -24.40 -0.36 -1.27
N SER A 521 -24.26 0.96 -1.21
CA SER A 521 -24.80 1.88 -2.20
C SER A 521 -23.71 2.83 -2.68
N LEU A 522 -23.66 3.04 -4.00
CA LEU A 522 -22.72 3.96 -4.64
C LEU A 522 -23.49 4.89 -5.61
N PRO A 523 -23.41 6.22 -5.45
CA PRO A 523 -24.00 7.14 -6.41
C PRO A 523 -23.16 7.26 -7.67
N SER A 524 -23.82 7.63 -8.78
CA SER A 524 -23.16 8.05 -10.00
C SER A 524 -22.43 9.39 -9.83
N PRO A 525 -21.45 9.73 -10.69
CA PRO A 525 -20.75 11.01 -10.67
C PRO A 525 -21.66 12.22 -10.78
N ASP A 526 -22.82 12.07 -11.44
CA ASP A 526 -23.85 13.11 -11.58
C ASP A 526 -24.92 13.09 -10.47
N GLY A 527 -24.84 12.12 -9.55
CA GLY A 527 -25.78 11.94 -8.45
C GLY A 527 -27.20 11.58 -8.84
N ALA A 528 -27.50 11.38 -10.13
CA ALA A 528 -28.83 11.08 -10.62
C ALA A 528 -29.23 9.63 -10.36
N TRP A 529 -28.26 8.74 -10.11
CA TRP A 529 -28.49 7.32 -9.92
C TRP A 529 -27.73 6.77 -8.72
N LEU A 530 -28.27 5.71 -8.15
CA LEU A 530 -27.64 4.90 -7.12
C LEU A 530 -27.56 3.46 -7.59
N ALA A 531 -26.43 2.80 -7.40
CA ALA A 531 -26.31 1.36 -7.52
C ALA A 531 -26.30 0.76 -6.11
N GLY A 532 -27.22 -0.16 -5.83
CA GLY A 532 -27.29 -0.92 -4.59
C GLY A 532 -26.88 -2.36 -4.81
N THR A 533 -26.04 -2.92 -3.94
CA THR A 533 -25.76 -4.36 -3.88
C THR A 533 -26.16 -4.94 -2.52
N GLY A 534 -26.74 -6.13 -2.54
CA GLY A 534 -27.02 -6.92 -1.35
C GLY A 534 -26.66 -8.37 -1.58
N LEU A 535 -25.95 -8.96 -0.61
CA LEU A 535 -25.85 -10.41 -0.49
C LEU A 535 -27.19 -10.91 0.06
N THR A 536 -27.93 -11.62 -0.77
CA THR A 536 -28.93 -12.55 -0.24
C THR A 536 -28.23 -13.88 -0.09
N PRO A 537 -28.08 -14.43 1.13
CA PRO A 537 -28.01 -15.88 1.24
C PRO A 537 -29.22 -16.38 0.47
N ALA A 538 -29.02 -17.24 -0.52
CA ALA A 538 -30.17 -17.90 -1.10
C ALA A 538 -30.90 -18.56 0.08
N SER A 539 -32.13 -18.12 0.34
CA SER A 539 -32.87 -18.52 1.53
C SER A 539 -32.82 -20.04 1.61
N THR A 540 -32.29 -20.55 2.72
CA THR A 540 -32.05 -21.97 3.01
C THR A 540 -33.25 -22.88 2.80
N GLU A 541 -34.46 -22.33 2.64
CA GLU A 541 -35.69 -23.06 2.42
C GLU A 541 -35.96 -23.49 0.96
N GLN A 542 -35.23 -22.97 -0.04
CA GLN A 542 -35.55 -23.26 -1.46
C GLN A 542 -34.43 -23.91 -2.28
N ILE A 543 -33.23 -24.11 -1.73
CA ILE A 543 -32.16 -24.83 -2.44
C ILE A 543 -32.12 -26.29 -1.94
N PRO A 544 -32.35 -27.29 -2.81
CA PRO A 544 -32.20 -28.70 -2.47
C PRO A 544 -30.83 -28.99 -1.85
N PRO A 545 -30.72 -29.90 -0.86
CA PRO A 545 -29.46 -30.19 -0.13
C PRO A 545 -28.28 -30.67 -1.02
N ASN A 546 -28.55 -30.92 -2.30
CA ASN A 546 -27.66 -31.40 -3.35
C ASN A 546 -27.35 -30.35 -4.44
N GLN A 547 -27.83 -29.10 -4.31
CA GLN A 547 -27.36 -27.98 -5.11
C GLN A 547 -26.36 -27.14 -4.32
N GLU A 548 -25.21 -26.87 -4.92
CA GLU A 548 -24.17 -26.00 -4.35
C GLU A 548 -24.80 -24.65 -3.94
N ARG A 549 -24.54 -24.26 -2.68
CA ARG A 549 -25.07 -23.02 -2.08
C ARG A 549 -24.36 -21.81 -2.69
N GLY A 550 -24.69 -21.47 -3.94
CA GLY A 550 -24.12 -20.32 -4.62
C GLY A 550 -24.59 -19.02 -3.99
N THR A 551 -23.66 -18.18 -3.53
CA THR A 551 -23.99 -16.80 -3.13
C THR A 551 -24.22 -15.99 -4.41
N VAL A 552 -25.41 -15.39 -4.56
CA VAL A 552 -25.73 -14.51 -5.70
C VAL A 552 -25.76 -13.08 -5.21
N ASN A 553 -24.96 -12.22 -5.83
CA ASN A 553 -25.02 -10.78 -5.59
C ASN A 553 -26.16 -10.18 -6.41
N ARG A 554 -27.06 -9.48 -5.75
CA ARG A 554 -28.17 -8.77 -6.38
C ARG A 554 -27.81 -7.29 -6.48
N LEU A 555 -27.66 -6.80 -7.70
CA LEU A 555 -27.39 -5.40 -7.97
C LEU A 555 -28.62 -4.74 -8.58
N VAL A 556 -28.94 -3.54 -8.13
CA VAL A 556 -30.06 -2.75 -8.65
C VAL A 556 -29.61 -1.32 -8.84
N ARG A 557 -29.99 -0.74 -9.98
CA ARG A 557 -29.88 0.69 -10.24
C ARG A 557 -31.17 1.38 -9.81
N VAL A 558 -31.06 2.52 -9.15
CA VAL A 558 -32.20 3.30 -8.65
C VAL A 558 -32.04 4.74 -9.11
N ASP A 559 -33.09 5.29 -9.70
CA ASP A 559 -33.17 6.72 -10.00
C ASP A 559 -33.19 7.47 -8.67
N ALA A 560 -32.16 8.25 -8.41
CA ALA A 560 -32.01 8.96 -7.14
C ALA A 560 -33.13 9.98 -6.94
N ARG A 561 -33.69 10.56 -8.02
CA ARG A 561 -34.73 11.61 -7.98
C ARG A 561 -36.12 11.04 -7.80
N THR A 562 -36.42 9.91 -8.47
CA THR A 562 -37.77 9.32 -8.46
C THR A 562 -37.90 8.10 -7.56
N GLY A 563 -36.79 7.53 -7.11
CA GLY A 563 -36.73 6.29 -6.37
C GLY A 563 -37.09 5.03 -7.16
N LYS A 564 -37.32 5.16 -8.47
CA LYS A 564 -37.67 4.03 -9.33
C LYS A 564 -36.44 3.14 -9.54
N SER A 565 -36.56 1.86 -9.21
CA SER A 565 -35.54 0.86 -9.51
C SER A 565 -35.62 0.38 -10.96
N GLY A 566 -34.47 0.23 -11.61
CA GLY A 566 -34.32 -0.48 -12.87
C GLY A 566 -34.29 -2.01 -12.69
N PRO A 567 -33.97 -2.75 -13.76
CA PRO A 567 -33.82 -4.20 -13.72
C PRO A 567 -32.79 -4.65 -12.68
N VAL A 568 -33.05 -5.80 -12.04
CA VAL A 568 -32.11 -6.42 -11.10
C VAL A 568 -31.10 -7.26 -11.87
N LEU A 569 -29.82 -7.01 -11.64
CA LEU A 569 -28.73 -7.85 -12.11
C LEU A 569 -28.36 -8.88 -11.03
N ASN A 570 -28.43 -10.16 -11.38
CA ASN A 570 -27.94 -11.25 -10.54
C ASN A 570 -26.57 -11.69 -11.05
N VAL A 571 -25.55 -11.62 -10.20
CA VAL A 571 -24.19 -12.04 -10.57
C VAL A 571 -23.76 -13.20 -9.66
N PRO A 572 -23.52 -14.40 -10.22
CA PRO A 572 -22.95 -15.49 -9.47
C PRO A 572 -21.50 -15.17 -9.09
N VAL A 573 -21.08 -15.58 -7.90
CA VAL A 573 -19.66 -15.55 -7.50
C VAL A 573 -18.90 -16.54 -8.37
N ALA A 574 -17.77 -16.12 -8.96
CA ALA A 574 -16.97 -16.97 -9.84
C ALA A 574 -16.07 -17.95 -9.07
N HIS A 575 -15.84 -17.67 -7.77
CA HIS A 575 -15.10 -18.54 -6.85
C HIS A 575 -16.00 -19.10 -5.74
N PRO A 576 -16.95 -20.00 -6.06
CA PRO A 576 -17.91 -20.52 -5.07
C PRO A 576 -17.25 -21.33 -3.94
N ASP A 577 -16.04 -21.85 -4.17
CA ASP A 577 -15.24 -22.58 -3.16
C ASP A 577 -14.62 -21.64 -2.10
N ASP A 578 -14.58 -20.32 -2.36
CA ASP A 578 -14.14 -19.34 -1.39
C ASP A 578 -15.37 -18.74 -0.68
N PRO A 579 -15.65 -19.12 0.58
CA PRO A 579 -16.83 -18.63 1.30
C PRO A 579 -16.79 -17.12 1.59
N TYR A 580 -15.65 -16.47 1.38
CA TYR A 580 -15.47 -15.03 1.56
C TYR A 580 -15.51 -14.26 0.24
N ALA A 581 -15.59 -14.93 -0.91
CA ALA A 581 -15.66 -14.27 -2.20
C ALA A 581 -17.02 -13.59 -2.42
N GLY A 582 -16.99 -12.37 -2.95
CA GLY A 582 -18.18 -11.60 -3.26
C GLY A 582 -17.92 -10.48 -4.26
N TRP A 583 -19.00 -10.00 -4.87
CA TRP A 583 -18.96 -8.87 -5.80
C TRP A 583 -19.24 -7.55 -5.07
N GLY A 584 -18.29 -6.63 -5.15
CA GLY A 584 -18.47 -5.22 -4.79
C GLY A 584 -18.64 -4.34 -6.03
N ILE A 585 -19.21 -3.14 -5.86
CA ILE A 585 -19.21 -2.11 -6.90
C ILE A 585 -17.91 -1.31 -6.74
N ALA A 586 -17.03 -1.38 -7.72
CA ALA A 586 -15.77 -0.63 -7.74
C ALA A 586 -15.95 0.77 -8.33
N ALA A 587 -16.77 0.90 -9.38
CA ALA A 587 -17.12 2.17 -10.01
C ALA A 587 -18.52 2.10 -10.63
N PHE A 588 -19.21 3.23 -10.75
CA PHE A 588 -20.55 3.33 -11.35
C PHE A 588 -20.72 4.68 -12.04
N ASP A 589 -21.09 4.73 -13.33
CA ASP A 589 -21.28 6.00 -14.06
C ASP A 589 -22.73 6.48 -14.13
N GLY A 590 -23.67 5.74 -13.55
CA GLY A 590 -25.08 6.00 -13.68
C GLY A 590 -25.82 5.01 -14.56
N GLU A 591 -25.16 4.26 -15.44
CA GLU A 591 -25.78 3.20 -16.26
C GLU A 591 -24.99 1.90 -16.13
N ARG A 592 -23.67 2.01 -16.16
CA ARG A 592 -22.72 0.92 -16.16
C ARG A 592 -21.97 0.88 -14.84
N ALA A 593 -21.65 -0.33 -14.40
CA ALA A 593 -20.85 -0.56 -13.21
C ALA A 593 -19.63 -1.42 -13.54
N LEU A 594 -18.50 -1.09 -12.92
CA LEU A 594 -17.38 -2.00 -12.78
C LEU A 594 -17.54 -2.72 -11.45
N LEU A 595 -17.72 -4.03 -11.51
CA LEU A 595 -17.83 -4.90 -10.35
C LEU A 595 -16.45 -5.47 -10.04
N SER A 596 -16.03 -5.46 -8.77
CA SER A 596 -14.81 -6.15 -8.33
C SER A 596 -15.18 -7.42 -7.59
N GLU A 597 -14.65 -8.56 -8.02
CA GLU A 597 -14.74 -9.78 -7.23
C GLU A 597 -13.56 -9.84 -6.28
N SER A 598 -13.85 -9.92 -5.00
CA SER A 598 -12.82 -10.01 -3.96
C SER A 598 -13.23 -10.96 -2.87
N SER A 599 -12.24 -11.56 -2.21
CA SER A 599 -12.42 -12.25 -0.94
C SER A 599 -11.56 -11.62 0.14
N GLY A 600 -11.87 -11.90 1.41
CA GLY A 600 -11.01 -11.52 2.53
C GLY A 600 -11.52 -12.02 3.87
N ASP A 601 -10.59 -12.37 4.75
CA ASP A 601 -10.83 -12.96 6.07
C ASP A 601 -10.42 -12.01 7.23
N GLY A 602 -10.11 -10.76 6.91
CA GLY A 602 -9.65 -9.74 7.85
C GLY A 602 -8.14 -9.66 8.01
N CYS A 603 -7.40 -10.73 7.71
CA CYS A 603 -5.93 -10.70 7.61
C CYS A 603 -5.51 -10.46 6.15
N GLY A 604 -6.16 -11.16 5.21
CA GLY A 604 -5.88 -11.13 3.79
C GLY A 604 -7.09 -10.68 2.98
N ALA A 605 -6.82 -10.24 1.77
CA ALA A 605 -7.83 -10.05 0.75
C ALA A 605 -7.31 -10.49 -0.62
N SER A 606 -8.17 -11.01 -1.47
CA SER A 606 -7.86 -11.26 -2.88
C SER A 606 -8.68 -10.32 -3.72
N LEU A 607 -8.10 -9.73 -4.76
CA LEU A 607 -8.85 -9.23 -5.91
C LEU A 607 -8.71 -10.30 -6.99
N TYR A 608 -9.81 -10.94 -7.36
CA TYR A 608 -9.82 -11.90 -8.48
C TYR A 608 -9.94 -11.19 -9.82
N GLY A 609 -10.52 -9.99 -9.79
CA GLY A 609 -10.50 -9.04 -10.89
C GLY A 609 -11.84 -8.34 -11.06
N TYR A 610 -12.17 -7.96 -12.29
CA TYR A 610 -13.32 -7.10 -12.57
C TYR A 610 -14.33 -7.72 -13.55
N LYS A 611 -15.56 -7.22 -13.47
CA LYS A 611 -16.62 -7.52 -14.44
C LYS A 611 -17.40 -6.26 -14.77
N LEU A 612 -17.62 -6.01 -16.05
CA LEU A 612 -18.48 -4.92 -16.50
C LEU A 612 -19.94 -5.35 -16.48
N ALA A 613 -20.79 -4.44 -16.06
CA ALA A 613 -22.23 -4.61 -16.02
C ALA A 613 -22.93 -3.38 -16.59
N ASP A 614 -24.01 -3.63 -17.32
CA ASP A 614 -25.00 -2.63 -17.68
C ASP A 614 -26.19 -2.81 -16.73
N LEU A 615 -26.29 -1.91 -15.76
CA LEU A 615 -27.36 -1.92 -14.76
C LEU A 615 -28.66 -1.31 -15.29
N ALA A 616 -28.64 -0.60 -16.43
CA ALA A 616 -29.86 -0.13 -17.08
C ALA A 616 -30.61 -1.31 -17.73
N SER A 617 -29.87 -2.26 -18.31
CA SER A 617 -30.42 -3.49 -18.90
C SER A 617 -30.50 -4.68 -17.93
N GLY A 618 -29.80 -4.61 -16.80
CA GLY A 618 -29.68 -5.72 -15.83
C GLY A 618 -28.82 -6.88 -16.33
N ARG A 619 -27.80 -6.60 -17.16
CA ARG A 619 -26.94 -7.62 -17.79
C ARG A 619 -25.45 -7.40 -17.51
N THR A 620 -24.68 -8.49 -17.52
CA THR A 620 -23.22 -8.39 -17.56
C THR A 620 -22.73 -8.18 -18.99
N LEU A 621 -21.71 -7.35 -19.15
CA LEU A 621 -21.07 -7.08 -20.44
C LEU A 621 -19.83 -7.97 -20.64
N ASN A 622 -19.46 -8.20 -21.90
CA ASN A 622 -18.26 -8.94 -22.24
C ASN A 622 -17.01 -8.17 -21.77
N THR A 623 -16.39 -8.66 -20.70
CA THR A 623 -15.24 -8.01 -20.06
C THR A 623 -13.95 -8.58 -20.66
N PRO A 624 -13.07 -7.76 -21.27
CA PRO A 624 -11.82 -8.26 -21.82
C PRO A 624 -10.93 -8.84 -20.73
N ALA A 625 -10.18 -9.90 -21.01
CA ALA A 625 -9.33 -10.58 -20.01
C ALA A 625 -8.35 -9.63 -19.28
N GLN A 626 -7.83 -8.61 -19.97
CA GLN A 626 -6.96 -7.59 -19.38
C GLN A 626 -7.66 -6.79 -18.25
N LEU A 627 -8.95 -6.51 -18.39
CA LEU A 627 -9.76 -5.89 -17.34
C LEU A 627 -10.26 -6.96 -16.35
N GLY A 628 -10.63 -8.11 -16.87
CA GLY A 628 -11.23 -9.23 -16.16
C GLY A 628 -10.32 -9.82 -15.08
N SER A 629 -9.11 -10.25 -15.44
CA SER A 629 -8.14 -10.87 -14.53
C SER A 629 -6.79 -10.15 -14.50
N GLY A 630 -6.54 -9.19 -15.39
CA GLY A 630 -5.25 -8.50 -15.46
C GLY A 630 -4.89 -7.64 -14.24
N TYR A 631 -5.85 -7.40 -13.34
CA TYR A 631 -5.65 -6.73 -12.05
C TYR A 631 -5.64 -7.67 -10.86
N ALA A 632 -5.83 -8.97 -11.07
CA ALA A 632 -5.91 -9.96 -10.01
C ALA A 632 -4.64 -9.96 -9.16
N ARG A 633 -4.80 -9.97 -7.83
CA ARG A 633 -3.68 -10.01 -6.88
C ARG A 633 -4.16 -10.35 -5.47
N LEU A 634 -3.26 -10.95 -4.70
CA LEU A 634 -3.38 -10.99 -3.24
C LEU A 634 -2.98 -9.65 -2.61
N MET A 635 -3.70 -9.31 -1.56
CA MET A 635 -3.51 -8.16 -0.67
C MET A 635 -3.58 -8.68 0.78
N GLY A 636 -2.91 -8.04 1.74
CA GLY A 636 -2.95 -8.45 3.15
C GLY A 636 -2.09 -9.67 3.52
N CYS A 637 -2.12 -10.08 4.79
CA CYS A 637 -1.33 -11.14 5.47
C CYS A 637 0.17 -11.19 5.14
N GLY A 638 0.79 -10.08 4.70
CA GLY A 638 2.12 -10.24 4.10
C GLY A 638 2.40 -9.40 2.87
N HIS A 639 1.34 -9.13 2.11
CA HIS A 639 1.42 -8.70 0.73
C HIS A 639 0.71 -7.35 0.61
N PHE A 640 1.43 -6.27 0.90
CA PHE A 640 0.94 -4.93 0.59
C PHE A 640 1.15 -4.67 -0.90
N ALA A 641 0.15 -5.06 -1.68
CA ALA A 641 -0.05 -4.55 -3.03
C ALA A 641 -1.11 -3.45 -2.96
N PRO A 642 -0.91 -2.29 -3.60
CA PRO A 642 -1.96 -1.29 -3.73
C PRO A 642 -3.18 -1.94 -4.37
N ARG A 643 -4.35 -1.76 -3.75
CA ARG A 643 -5.63 -2.12 -4.34
C ARG A 643 -5.87 -1.19 -5.52
N PRO A 644 -6.11 -1.70 -6.73
CA PRO A 644 -6.45 -0.83 -7.84
C PRO A 644 -7.78 -0.15 -7.56
N GLU A 645 -7.80 1.16 -7.76
CA GLU A 645 -8.98 2.00 -7.62
C GLU A 645 -9.54 2.30 -8.99
N ALA A 646 -10.86 2.34 -9.09
CA ALA A 646 -11.55 2.54 -10.35
C ALA A 646 -12.56 3.66 -10.19
N ASP A 647 -12.66 4.53 -11.17
CA ASP A 647 -13.71 5.54 -11.21
C ASP A 647 -14.05 5.92 -12.66
N PHE A 648 -15.28 6.36 -12.87
CA PHE A 648 -15.74 6.84 -14.17
C PHE A 648 -15.54 8.34 -14.30
N ALA A 649 -14.93 8.75 -15.42
CA ALA A 649 -14.95 10.13 -15.84
C ALA A 649 -16.39 10.57 -16.18
N PRO A 650 -16.69 11.87 -16.09
CA PRO A 650 -18.00 12.39 -16.49
C PRO A 650 -18.37 12.14 -17.97
N ASP A 651 -17.40 11.80 -18.83
CA ASP A 651 -17.64 11.41 -20.22
C ASP A 651 -17.82 9.89 -20.41
N GLY A 652 -17.96 9.13 -19.33
CA GLY A 652 -18.26 7.70 -19.34
C GLY A 652 -17.04 6.80 -19.63
N ARG A 653 -15.84 7.36 -19.71
CA ARG A 653 -14.59 6.56 -19.71
C ARG A 653 -14.26 6.07 -18.32
N LEU A 654 -13.62 4.91 -18.25
CA LEU A 654 -13.20 4.30 -16.99
C LEU A 654 -11.71 4.54 -16.79
N LEU A 655 -11.33 5.05 -15.62
CA LEU A 655 -9.96 5.11 -15.15
C LEU A 655 -9.75 4.02 -14.11
N ILE A 656 -8.70 3.22 -14.27
CA ILE A 656 -8.19 2.36 -13.20
C ILE A 656 -6.81 2.86 -12.80
N ARG A 657 -6.68 3.26 -11.53
CA ARG A 657 -5.42 3.59 -10.88
C ARG A 657 -4.86 2.35 -10.23
N ASP A 658 -3.81 1.81 -10.81
CA ASP A 658 -3.04 0.69 -10.26
C ASP A 658 -1.73 1.21 -9.67
N GLY A 659 -1.81 1.73 -8.45
CA GLY A 659 -0.70 2.41 -7.80
C GLY A 659 -0.28 3.66 -8.57
N ASN A 660 0.89 3.61 -9.21
CA ASN A 660 1.42 4.69 -10.04
C ASN A 660 1.10 4.55 -11.54
N ARG A 661 0.31 3.54 -11.93
CA ARG A 661 -0.11 3.34 -13.32
C ARG A 661 -1.56 3.79 -13.48
N LEU A 662 -1.83 4.60 -14.50
CA LEU A 662 -3.16 5.08 -14.87
C LEU A 662 -3.60 4.39 -16.17
N ASP A 663 -4.60 3.52 -16.08
CA ASP A 663 -5.14 2.75 -17.20
C ASP A 663 -6.50 3.31 -17.61
N TRP A 664 -6.57 3.89 -18.81
CA TRP A 664 -7.79 4.51 -19.35
C TRP A 664 -8.49 3.59 -20.33
N TRP A 665 -9.74 3.27 -20.03
CA TRP A 665 -10.61 2.39 -20.80
C TRP A 665 -11.76 3.17 -21.45
N THR A 666 -12.02 2.87 -22.72
CA THR A 666 -13.23 3.31 -23.42
C THR A 666 -14.18 2.13 -23.45
N LEU A 667 -15.42 2.37 -23.04
CA LEU A 667 -16.49 1.38 -23.11
C LEU A 667 -17.29 1.61 -24.39
N SER A 668 -17.63 0.52 -25.09
CA SER A 668 -18.59 0.59 -26.19
C SER A 668 -19.97 0.99 -25.64
N LYS A 669 -20.74 1.69 -26.45
CA LYS A 669 -22.15 1.95 -26.15
C LYS A 669 -22.99 0.69 -26.30
#